data_AF-A0A1H6FZH0-F1
#
_entry.id   AF-A0A1H6FZH0-F1
#
_cell.length_a   1.000
_cell.length_b   1.000
_cell.length_c   1.000
_cell.angle_alpha   90.00
_cell.angle_beta   90.00
_cell.angle_gamma   90.00
#
_symmetry.space_group_name_H-M   'P 1'
#
loop_
_entity.id
_entity.type
_entity.pdbx_description
1 polymer ?
#
loop_
_entity_poly.entity_id
_entity_poly.type
_entity_poly.pdbx_seq_one_letter_code
_entity_poly.pdbx_strand_id
1 'polypeptide(L)'
;MTNFADDPVMSLRNSGVGSATDGSRISSALASAFAKYAPLIGLLATIVILGVEFRYQLDFAQQPLEPYRIFFELLIAGLIIAVLRSKVGLVTYGMFGPIIISFILVESGIFWGLVLFTNVFLLALGTYLILEPFRLGTAHRIGGLVMVVSIGITSFHVMSDTGVLPQQIDALQVFFPAIVTAWYADRFARELSERGWRAPAVRFSWTVVSIIIAAAIIGNETLITWIMDTPETWAVILAANVYLGTQSSMRVKEYLRFSNVYGGSRLGAVASTIRAKLHNITVPVRRLVGSDASRVEPSEVMSMNRRNRLIKEYNPPHLNPELDKASMKRAFHGTGVPTPETYALVESPSELEDAEAIFETKDEFVIKPDSGYGGEGIIVVTDRTDAGDFETSKGLKSPDQLLAHVRSITEGQYDPMGLEGVAVIEGLIHPDDHLLSIAGQGVPDIRVIIFKGFPIMAMTRLPTEESEGAANLHMGAVGVGLDVANGQAQGGYQSTNKWFNEHPDTEVDLESFAIPGWSSVLSTAVKAAEVSRLGYTGVDIVIDEDEGPMVLEINARPGLGIQNSTFNGLLKRTSFIESLPDSFDLKSPEEKIELARQWDAANWHENGIELAKRWDAPEWERDGDLPVEPPSDMVGGVYADLDDDGRGQPAVELTMYGEHGSADESSSSEATDSAPENTVGDSRGVNDR
;
A
#
# COMPACT_ATOMS: atom_id res chain seq x y z
N MET A 1 40.96 -55.02 -13.25
CA MET A 1 40.13 -56.24 -13.25
C MET A 1 39.10 -56.10 -12.13
N THR A 2 37.89 -56.65 -12.31
CA THR A 2 36.81 -56.88 -11.29
C THR A 2 36.45 -55.69 -10.38
N ASN A 3 35.36 -54.92 -10.54
CA ASN A 3 33.90 -55.15 -10.68
C ASN A 3 33.07 -55.29 -9.38
N PHE A 4 31.96 -54.52 -9.37
CA PHE A 4 30.68 -54.62 -8.63
C PHE A 4 30.55 -54.23 -7.14
N ALA A 5 29.74 -53.17 -6.94
CA ALA A 5 28.57 -52.99 -6.06
C ALA A 5 28.60 -53.35 -4.55
N ASP A 6 28.12 -52.42 -3.70
CA ASP A 6 26.75 -52.47 -3.13
C ASP A 6 26.36 -51.15 -2.43
N ASP A 7 25.06 -50.84 -2.37
CA ASP A 7 24.47 -49.65 -1.71
C ASP A 7 24.11 -49.89 -0.23
N PRO A 8 24.20 -48.87 0.65
CA PRO A 8 23.57 -48.86 1.96
C PRO A 8 22.26 -48.05 1.97
N VAL A 9 21.13 -48.76 2.04
CA VAL A 9 19.76 -48.22 2.14
C VAL A 9 19.57 -47.18 3.26
N MET A 10 18.96 -46.03 2.95
CA MET A 10 18.48 -45.07 3.97
C MET A 10 17.39 -45.72 4.84
N SER A 11 17.59 -45.75 6.16
CA SER A 11 16.62 -46.31 7.10
C SER A 11 15.46 -45.35 7.37
N LEU A 12 14.31 -45.63 6.76
CA LEU A 12 13.04 -44.96 7.08
C LEU A 12 12.69 -45.16 8.57
N ARG A 13 12.89 -44.11 9.36
CA ARG A 13 12.71 -44.16 10.81
C ARG A 13 11.22 -44.01 11.15
N ASN A 14 10.52 -45.15 11.14
CA ASN A 14 9.09 -45.26 11.39
C ASN A 14 8.70 -44.78 12.82
N SER A 15 8.45 -43.48 12.98
CA SER A 15 7.92 -42.89 14.20
C SER A 15 6.40 -43.06 14.23
N GLY A 16 5.93 -44.07 14.97
CA GLY A 16 4.51 -44.44 15.02
C GLY A 16 3.59 -43.29 15.46
N VAL A 17 2.38 -43.27 14.90
CA VAL A 17 1.32 -42.28 15.19
C VAL A 17 0.77 -42.51 16.60
N GLY A 18 1.47 -41.97 17.59
CA GLY A 18 0.97 -41.79 18.96
C GLY A 18 0.16 -40.51 19.07
N SER A 19 -1.02 -40.56 19.72
CA SER A 19 -1.86 -39.39 19.93
C SER A 19 -1.15 -38.34 20.79
N ALA A 20 -0.70 -37.26 20.15
CA ALA A 20 -0.11 -36.12 20.83
C ALA A 20 -1.16 -35.43 21.70
N THR A 21 -1.17 -35.74 22.99
CA THR A 21 -2.12 -35.18 23.96
C THR A 21 -1.97 -33.66 24.02
N ASP A 22 -3.11 -32.98 24.17
CA ASP A 22 -3.24 -31.53 24.02
C ASP A 22 -2.26 -30.72 24.89
N GLY A 23 -1.97 -31.23 26.10
CA GLY A 23 -0.95 -30.68 27.00
C GLY A 23 0.45 -30.52 26.40
N SER A 24 0.84 -31.30 25.37
CA SER A 24 2.13 -31.13 24.68
C SER A 24 2.16 -29.91 23.74
N ARG A 25 1.04 -29.61 23.08
CA ARG A 25 0.87 -28.39 22.27
C ARG A 25 0.77 -27.16 23.15
N ILE A 26 0.02 -27.27 24.26
CA ILE A 26 -0.07 -26.21 25.28
C ILE A 26 1.30 -25.92 25.90
N SER A 27 2.11 -26.93 26.22
CA SER A 27 3.44 -26.71 26.83
C SER A 27 4.43 -26.05 25.86
N SER A 28 4.43 -26.41 24.58
CA SER A 28 5.30 -25.77 23.56
C SER A 28 4.83 -24.35 23.18
N ALA A 29 3.52 -24.11 23.15
CA ALA A 29 2.95 -22.76 22.99
C ALA A 29 3.30 -21.86 24.20
N LEU A 30 3.21 -22.37 25.43
CA LEU A 30 3.62 -21.66 26.64
C LEU A 30 5.13 -21.41 26.68
N ALA A 31 5.96 -22.39 26.31
CA ALA A 31 7.41 -22.23 26.28
C ALA A 31 7.88 -21.19 25.25
N SER A 32 7.30 -21.19 24.05
CA SER A 32 7.61 -20.19 23.01
C SER A 32 7.08 -18.79 23.35
N ALA A 33 5.88 -18.69 23.94
CA ALA A 33 5.38 -17.42 24.50
C ALA A 33 6.28 -16.91 25.64
N PHE A 34 6.71 -17.77 26.56
CA PHE A 34 7.61 -17.41 27.64
C PHE A 34 8.96 -16.92 27.10
N ALA A 35 9.59 -17.64 26.18
CA ALA A 35 10.85 -17.21 25.54
C ALA A 35 10.72 -15.84 24.85
N LYS A 36 9.56 -15.55 24.24
CA LYS A 36 9.27 -14.28 23.56
C LYS A 36 9.05 -13.10 24.52
N TYR A 37 8.45 -13.33 25.69
CA TYR A 37 8.06 -12.25 26.62
C TYR A 37 8.92 -12.14 27.88
N ALA A 38 9.68 -13.17 28.27
CA ALA A 38 10.52 -13.15 29.46
C ALA A 38 11.57 -12.02 29.47
N PRO A 39 12.25 -11.65 28.35
CA PRO A 39 13.17 -10.51 28.35
C PRO A 39 12.47 -9.17 28.66
N LEU A 40 11.24 -8.98 28.16
CA LEU A 40 10.43 -7.80 28.43
C LEU A 40 9.97 -7.77 29.89
N ILE A 41 9.52 -8.91 30.43
CA ILE A 41 9.10 -9.04 31.82
C ILE A 41 10.28 -8.77 32.77
N GLY A 42 11.48 -9.29 32.45
CA GLY A 42 12.71 -9.02 33.20
C GLY A 42 13.14 -7.55 33.17
N LEU A 43 13.02 -6.88 32.02
CA LEU A 43 13.28 -5.45 31.91
C LEU A 43 12.29 -4.62 32.75
N LEU A 44 10.99 -4.91 32.65
CA LEU A 44 9.95 -4.23 33.43
C LEU A 44 10.12 -4.46 34.93
N ALA A 45 10.43 -5.69 35.35
CA ALA A 45 10.72 -6.01 36.75
C ALA A 45 11.95 -5.27 37.28
N THR A 46 13.04 -5.20 36.49
CA THR A 46 14.24 -4.42 36.84
C THR A 46 13.92 -2.95 37.06
N ILE A 47 13.09 -2.34 36.21
CA ILE A 47 12.68 -0.92 36.36
C ILE A 47 11.80 -0.72 37.61
N VAL A 48 10.87 -1.63 37.91
CA VAL A 48 10.07 -1.56 39.14
C VAL A 48 10.95 -1.71 40.39
N ILE A 49 11.89 -2.66 40.40
CA ILE A 49 12.82 -2.87 41.52
C ILE A 49 13.67 -1.60 41.76
N LEU A 50 14.24 -1.03 40.69
CA LEU A 50 15.02 0.21 40.77
C LEU A 50 14.15 1.39 41.27
N GLY A 51 12.90 1.49 40.82
CA GLY A 51 11.97 2.52 41.26
C GLY A 51 11.57 2.39 42.74
N VAL A 52 11.35 1.16 43.22
CA VAL A 52 11.09 0.89 44.65
C VAL A 52 12.32 1.21 45.51
N GLU A 53 13.52 0.84 45.05
CA GLU A 53 14.77 1.18 45.73
C GLU A 53 14.97 2.70 45.80
N PHE A 54 14.71 3.43 44.71
CA PHE A 54 14.76 4.89 44.70
C PHE A 54 13.75 5.49 45.69
N ARG A 55 12.50 4.99 45.77
CA ARG A 55 11.53 5.44 46.79
C ARG A 55 12.00 5.18 48.23
N TYR A 56 12.82 4.16 48.46
CA TYR A 56 13.35 3.86 49.80
C TYR A 56 14.60 4.68 50.14
N GLN A 57 15.45 5.00 49.16
CA GLN A 57 16.70 5.74 49.36
C GLN A 57 16.56 7.27 49.30
N LEU A 58 15.59 7.79 48.56
CA LEU A 58 15.46 9.22 48.25
C LEU A 58 14.27 9.86 49.00
N ASP A 59 14.51 10.99 49.65
CA ASP A 59 13.44 11.81 50.22
C ASP A 59 12.77 12.66 49.13
N PHE A 60 11.70 12.12 48.55
CA PHE A 60 10.93 12.78 47.49
C PHE A 60 10.30 14.12 47.92
N ALA A 61 10.15 14.41 49.21
CA ALA A 61 9.70 15.73 49.68
C ALA A 61 10.71 16.85 49.36
N GLN A 62 11.95 16.50 49.01
CA GLN A 62 13.01 17.44 48.60
C GLN A 62 13.23 17.49 47.07
N GLN A 63 12.34 16.87 46.28
CA GLN A 63 12.42 16.77 44.81
C GLN A 63 13.82 16.37 44.26
N PRO A 64 14.43 15.27 44.76
CA PRO A 64 15.82 14.91 44.48
C PRO A 64 16.08 14.51 43.02
N LEU A 65 15.03 14.30 42.22
CA LEU A 65 15.13 14.04 40.78
C LEU A 65 15.02 15.30 39.90
N GLU A 66 14.80 16.48 40.49
CA GLU A 66 14.58 17.73 39.73
C GLU A 66 15.69 18.09 38.74
N PRO A 67 17.01 17.92 39.05
CA PRO A 67 18.09 18.11 38.07
C PRO A 67 18.05 17.15 36.87
N TYR A 68 17.15 16.17 36.87
CA TYR A 68 16.98 15.14 35.84
C TYR A 68 15.61 15.23 35.11
N ARG A 69 14.80 16.26 35.38
CA ARG A 69 13.47 16.53 34.78
C ARG A 69 13.41 16.24 33.26
N ILE A 70 14.38 16.76 32.51
CA ILE A 70 14.57 16.55 31.07
C ILE A 70 14.40 15.08 30.61
N PHE A 71 14.89 14.10 31.37
CA PHE A 71 14.82 12.70 30.97
C PHE A 71 13.39 12.13 31.07
N PHE A 72 12.57 12.65 31.98
CA PHE A 72 11.16 12.27 32.13
C PHE A 72 10.27 12.95 31.08
N GLU A 73 10.61 14.18 30.70
CA GLU A 73 9.97 14.88 29.58
C GLU A 73 10.27 14.20 28.24
N LEU A 74 11.53 13.81 27.98
CA LEU A 74 11.91 13.03 26.81
C LEU A 74 11.23 11.65 26.78
N LEU A 75 11.06 11.00 27.94
CA LEU A 75 10.33 9.73 28.08
C LEU A 75 8.85 9.87 27.66
N ILE A 76 8.16 10.90 28.15
CA ILE A 76 6.75 11.16 27.84
C ILE A 76 6.55 11.67 26.41
N ALA A 77 7.39 12.60 25.94
CA ALA A 77 7.40 13.03 24.54
C ALA A 77 7.63 11.83 23.60
N GLY A 78 8.49 10.87 23.97
CA GLY A 78 8.67 9.61 23.27
C GLY A 78 7.37 8.81 23.11
N LEU A 79 6.62 8.63 24.19
CA LEU A 79 5.31 7.96 24.16
C LEU A 79 4.28 8.75 23.31
N ILE A 80 4.22 10.08 23.44
CA ILE A 80 3.27 10.93 22.70
C ILE A 80 3.53 10.85 21.20
N ILE A 81 4.77 11.06 20.75
CA ILE A 81 5.14 11.00 19.34
C ILE A 81 4.91 9.58 18.79
N ALA A 82 5.14 8.53 19.60
CA ALA A 82 4.80 7.15 19.23
C ALA A 82 3.30 6.93 19.05
N VAL A 83 2.44 7.50 19.91
CA VAL A 83 0.97 7.44 19.79
C VAL A 83 0.49 8.22 18.56
N LEU A 84 0.98 9.44 18.34
CA LEU A 84 0.62 10.27 17.20
C LEU A 84 0.97 9.59 15.87
N ARG A 85 2.15 8.98 15.76
CA ARG A 85 2.55 8.22 14.55
C ARG A 85 1.81 6.89 14.41
N SER A 86 1.70 6.09 15.47
CA SER A 86 1.18 4.71 15.39
C SER A 86 -0.33 4.54 15.50
N LYS A 87 -1.04 5.49 16.14
CA LYS A 87 -2.49 5.45 16.40
C LYS A 87 -3.26 6.55 15.68
N VAL A 88 -2.74 7.77 15.60
CA VAL A 88 -3.40 8.84 14.81
C VAL A 88 -3.02 8.69 13.32
N GLY A 89 -1.74 8.43 13.03
CA GLY A 89 -1.20 8.35 11.67
C GLY A 89 -0.57 9.67 11.20
N LEU A 90 0.04 10.42 12.10
CA LEU A 90 0.82 11.59 11.71
C LEU A 90 2.12 11.13 11.03
N VAL A 91 2.43 11.73 9.88
CA VAL A 91 3.62 11.41 9.08
C VAL A 91 4.62 12.55 9.32
N THR A 92 5.63 12.25 10.14
CA THR A 92 6.66 13.20 10.58
C THR A 92 8.01 12.82 10.00
N TYR A 93 8.94 13.78 9.86
CA TYR A 93 10.35 13.40 9.66
C TYR A 93 10.86 12.77 10.95
N GLY A 94 11.18 11.48 10.90
CA GLY A 94 11.73 10.73 12.03
C GLY A 94 10.80 10.57 13.23
N MET A 95 11.41 10.17 14.35
CA MET A 95 10.80 9.99 15.67
C MET A 95 11.55 10.80 16.75
N PHE A 96 12.87 10.90 16.63
CA PHE A 96 13.77 11.53 17.59
C PHE A 96 13.70 13.06 17.56
N GLY A 97 13.66 13.64 16.35
CA GLY A 97 13.58 15.08 16.14
C GLY A 97 12.37 15.78 16.79
N PRO A 98 11.13 15.27 16.64
CA PRO A 98 9.96 15.91 17.25
C PRO A 98 9.98 15.84 18.78
N ILE A 99 10.54 14.75 19.34
CA ILE A 99 10.74 14.58 20.79
C ILE A 99 11.64 15.70 21.32
N ILE A 100 12.84 15.84 20.74
CA ILE A 100 13.80 16.86 21.17
C ILE A 100 13.22 18.27 21.02
N ILE A 101 12.68 18.62 19.85
CA ILE A 101 12.16 19.97 19.61
C ILE A 101 10.96 20.28 20.53
N SER A 102 10.15 19.28 20.90
CA SER A 102 9.05 19.50 21.86
C SER A 102 9.51 19.87 23.27
N PHE A 103 10.59 19.27 23.76
CA PHE A 103 11.23 19.63 25.04
C PHE A 103 11.75 21.08 25.02
N ILE A 104 12.42 21.46 23.93
CA ILE A 104 12.98 22.82 23.75
C ILE A 104 11.89 23.90 23.75
N LEU A 105 10.71 23.62 23.19
CA LEU A 105 9.57 24.54 23.22
C LEU A 105 8.95 24.72 24.61
N VAL A 106 9.30 23.87 25.59
CA VAL A 106 8.94 24.06 27.00
C VAL A 106 10.00 24.90 27.71
N GLU A 107 11.27 24.48 27.67
CA GLU A 107 12.41 25.18 28.28
C GLU A 107 12.55 26.64 27.84
N SER A 108 12.56 26.89 26.53
CA SER A 108 12.64 28.27 25.98
C SER A 108 11.28 28.99 25.97
N GLY A 109 10.20 28.30 26.37
CA GLY A 109 8.82 28.75 26.17
C GLY A 109 8.39 28.74 24.70
N ILE A 110 7.10 28.46 24.46
CA ILE A 110 6.56 28.13 23.13
C ILE A 110 6.85 29.22 22.09
N PHE A 111 6.77 30.51 22.47
CA PHE A 111 7.03 31.63 21.56
C PHE A 111 8.49 31.69 21.12
N TRP A 112 9.44 31.79 22.06
CA TRP A 112 10.85 31.91 21.72
C TRP A 112 11.43 30.62 21.15
N GLY A 113 10.99 29.45 21.61
CA GLY A 113 11.34 28.16 21.01
C GLY A 113 10.91 28.05 19.55
N LEU A 114 9.71 28.52 19.19
CA LEU A 114 9.24 28.53 17.80
C LEU A 114 9.94 29.60 16.95
N VAL A 115 10.24 30.77 17.51
CA VAL A 115 11.07 31.81 16.85
C VAL A 115 12.48 31.27 16.57
N LEU A 116 13.12 30.63 17.53
CA LEU A 116 14.44 30.02 17.39
C LEU A 116 14.43 28.92 16.32
N PHE A 117 13.50 27.97 16.42
CA PHE A 117 13.32 26.90 15.43
C PHE A 117 13.14 27.47 14.02
N THR A 118 12.28 28.48 13.85
CA THR A 118 12.03 29.10 12.54
C THR A 118 13.28 29.79 11.98
N ASN A 119 14.00 30.55 12.79
CA ASN A 119 15.23 31.25 12.34
C ASN A 119 16.34 30.27 11.96
N VAL A 120 16.58 29.22 12.78
CA VAL A 120 17.59 28.21 12.44
C VAL A 120 17.18 27.40 11.21
N PHE A 121 15.89 27.06 11.07
CA PHE A 121 15.39 26.34 9.90
C PHE A 121 15.58 27.16 8.62
N LEU A 122 15.27 28.46 8.64
CA LEU A 122 15.50 29.36 7.50
C LEU A 122 16.99 29.55 7.19
N LEU A 123 17.85 29.70 8.20
CA LEU A 123 19.30 29.80 8.02
C LEU A 123 19.88 28.53 7.39
N ALA A 124 19.47 27.35 7.87
CA ALA A 124 19.89 26.07 7.33
C ALA A 124 19.32 25.81 5.92
N LEU A 125 18.06 26.18 5.65
CA LEU A 125 17.47 26.06 4.32
C LEU A 125 18.15 26.98 3.29
N GLY A 126 18.41 28.24 3.66
CA GLY A 126 19.17 29.16 2.81
C GLY A 126 20.61 28.66 2.56
N THR A 127 21.25 28.08 3.57
CA THR A 127 22.58 27.46 3.43
C THR A 127 22.53 26.22 2.53
N TYR A 128 21.48 25.40 2.60
CA TYR A 128 21.29 24.26 1.68
C TYR A 128 21.22 24.74 0.24
N LEU A 129 20.38 25.74 -0.06
CA LEU A 129 20.20 26.29 -1.41
C LEU A 129 21.49 26.90 -1.99
N ILE A 130 22.39 27.40 -1.13
CA ILE A 130 23.72 27.88 -1.53
C ILE A 130 24.69 26.72 -1.81
N LEU A 131 24.56 25.58 -1.11
CA LEU A 131 25.43 24.41 -1.25
C LEU A 131 24.95 23.39 -2.31
N GLU A 132 23.67 23.42 -2.68
CA GLU A 132 23.03 22.51 -3.63
C GLU A 132 23.72 22.47 -5.02
N PRO A 133 24.10 23.59 -5.67
CA PRO A 133 24.80 23.57 -6.96
C PRO A 133 26.14 22.82 -6.95
N PHE A 134 26.76 22.66 -5.77
CA PHE A 134 28.03 21.97 -5.60
C PHE A 134 27.90 20.45 -5.44
N ARG A 135 26.66 19.91 -5.46
CA ARG A 135 26.34 18.46 -5.37
C ARG A 135 27.07 17.73 -4.22
N LEU A 136 27.24 18.41 -3.08
CA LEU A 136 28.05 17.90 -1.96
C LEU A 136 27.45 16.64 -1.33
N GLY A 137 28.30 15.62 -1.19
CA GLY A 137 27.98 14.38 -0.48
C GLY A 137 27.47 14.64 0.94
N THR A 138 26.47 13.87 1.37
CA THR A 138 25.63 14.17 2.54
C THR A 138 26.40 14.45 3.84
N ALA A 139 27.54 13.79 4.09
CA ALA A 139 28.38 14.06 5.26
C ALA A 139 28.95 15.50 5.26
N HIS A 140 29.50 15.95 4.13
CA HIS A 140 30.06 17.30 4.00
C HIS A 140 28.98 18.37 3.97
N ARG A 141 27.83 18.10 3.32
CA ARG A 141 26.70 19.03 3.29
C ARG A 141 26.09 19.25 4.69
N ILE A 142 25.83 18.18 5.45
CA ILE A 142 25.35 18.28 6.84
C ILE A 142 26.41 18.93 7.74
N GLY A 143 27.70 18.64 7.54
CA GLY A 143 28.79 19.31 8.23
C GLY A 143 28.78 20.83 8.02
N GLY A 144 28.69 21.28 6.76
CA GLY A 144 28.62 22.70 6.41
C GLY A 144 27.37 23.40 6.97
N LEU A 145 26.21 22.73 6.92
CA LEU A 145 24.97 23.22 7.53
C LEU A 145 25.13 23.44 9.04
N VAL A 146 25.68 22.45 9.76
CA VAL A 146 25.93 22.56 11.21
C VAL A 146 26.94 23.67 11.52
N MET A 147 28.01 23.83 10.72
CA MET A 147 28.97 24.92 10.89
C MET A 147 28.33 26.31 10.76
N VAL A 148 27.58 26.57 9.69
CA VAL A 148 26.92 27.88 9.47
C VAL A 148 25.88 28.15 10.55
N VAL A 149 25.11 27.13 10.94
CA VAL A 149 24.13 27.24 12.03
C VAL A 149 24.82 27.52 13.37
N SER A 150 25.93 26.85 13.71
CA SER A 150 26.70 27.14 14.93
C SER A 150 27.27 28.56 14.95
N ILE A 151 27.73 29.07 13.81
CA ILE A 151 28.20 30.46 13.67
C ILE A 151 27.03 31.45 13.87
N GLY A 152 25.85 31.15 13.29
CA GLY A 152 24.63 31.95 13.47
C GLY A 152 24.18 32.03 14.93
N ILE A 153 24.13 30.89 15.64
CA ILE A 153 23.85 30.81 17.08
C ILE A 153 24.84 31.66 17.87
N THR A 154 26.14 31.44 17.65
CA THR A 154 27.21 32.15 18.37
C THR A 154 27.07 33.66 18.17
N SER A 155 26.73 34.09 16.97
CA SER A 155 26.49 35.51 16.64
C SER A 155 25.26 36.05 17.37
N PHE A 156 24.16 35.29 17.42
CA PHE A 156 22.94 35.65 18.16
C PHE A 156 23.21 35.82 19.67
N HIS A 157 23.94 34.89 20.30
CA HIS A 157 24.30 35.03 21.72
C HIS A 157 25.25 36.20 21.97
N VAL A 158 26.27 36.43 21.14
CA VAL A 158 27.12 37.64 21.27
C VAL A 158 26.30 38.92 21.12
N MET A 159 25.26 38.96 20.28
CA MET A 159 24.34 40.11 20.16
C MET A 159 23.39 40.24 21.35
N SER A 160 23.00 39.15 22.00
CA SER A 160 22.28 39.14 23.29
C SER A 160 23.16 39.66 24.43
N ASP A 161 24.37 39.14 24.56
CA ASP A 161 25.29 39.46 25.65
C ASP A 161 25.80 40.91 25.58
N THR A 162 25.94 41.45 24.36
CA THR A 162 26.22 42.88 24.12
C THR A 162 24.99 43.80 24.23
N GLY A 163 23.81 43.26 24.53
CA GLY A 163 22.59 44.03 24.77
C GLY A 163 21.89 44.56 23.51
N VAL A 164 22.25 44.06 22.32
CA VAL A 164 21.57 44.36 21.05
C VAL A 164 20.27 43.55 20.92
N LEU A 165 20.21 42.37 21.55
CA LEU A 165 19.04 41.49 21.61
C LEU A 165 18.67 41.17 23.08
N PRO A 166 17.43 40.71 23.36
CA PRO A 166 17.01 40.38 24.73
C PRO A 166 17.77 39.17 25.30
N GLN A 167 18.33 39.33 26.50
CA GLN A 167 19.00 38.28 27.28
C GLN A 167 17.99 37.30 27.89
N GLN A 168 17.33 36.50 27.05
CA GLN A 168 16.20 35.64 27.42
C GLN A 168 16.38 34.16 27.05
N ILE A 169 17.53 33.76 26.48
CA ILE A 169 17.80 32.38 26.05
C ILE A 169 19.26 31.99 26.35
N ASP A 170 19.48 30.87 27.05
CA ASP A 170 20.81 30.32 27.35
C ASP A 170 21.43 29.65 26.11
N ALA A 171 22.72 29.90 25.86
CA ALA A 171 23.48 29.28 24.77
C ALA A 171 23.50 27.74 24.81
N LEU A 172 23.48 27.14 26.01
CA LEU A 172 23.41 25.69 26.17
C LEU A 172 22.03 25.13 25.76
N GLN A 173 20.95 25.88 26.02
CA GLN A 173 19.60 25.51 25.59
C GLN A 173 19.46 25.58 24.06
N VAL A 174 20.22 26.43 23.35
CA VAL A 174 20.12 26.65 21.89
C VAL A 174 20.87 25.61 21.04
N PHE A 175 21.97 25.05 21.53
CA PHE A 175 22.90 24.24 20.73
C PHE A 175 22.28 22.96 20.14
N PHE A 176 21.71 22.09 20.99
CA PHE A 176 21.02 20.86 20.57
C PHE A 176 19.81 21.09 19.65
N PRO A 177 18.89 22.05 19.92
CA PRO A 177 17.82 22.41 18.98
C PRO A 177 18.31 22.64 17.57
N ALA A 178 19.41 23.38 17.44
CA ALA A 178 19.81 23.94 16.18
C ALA A 178 20.46 22.89 15.27
N ILE A 179 21.22 21.95 15.82
CA ILE A 179 21.75 20.78 15.08
C ILE A 179 20.59 19.92 14.54
N VAL A 180 19.58 19.65 15.38
CA VAL A 180 18.40 18.88 14.97
C VAL A 180 17.60 19.65 13.90
N THR A 181 17.44 20.97 14.07
CA THR A 181 16.71 21.84 13.14
C THR A 181 17.43 21.97 11.78
N ALA A 182 18.76 22.00 11.77
CA ALA A 182 19.56 21.96 10.54
C ALA A 182 19.35 20.65 9.76
N TRP A 183 19.27 19.52 10.47
CA TRP A 183 18.93 18.21 9.88
C TRP A 183 17.49 18.18 9.34
N TYR A 184 16.54 18.86 9.98
CA TYR A 184 15.19 19.07 9.43
C TYR A 184 15.21 19.86 8.13
N ALA A 185 15.98 20.94 8.05
CA ALA A 185 16.09 21.77 6.86
C ALA A 185 16.70 21.00 5.68
N ASP A 186 17.81 20.26 5.90
CA ASP A 186 18.41 19.37 4.88
C ASP A 186 17.39 18.34 4.36
N ARG A 187 16.62 17.71 5.26
CA ARG A 187 15.68 16.66 4.86
C ARG A 187 14.37 17.20 4.26
N PHE A 188 13.97 18.41 4.61
CA PHE A 188 12.88 19.12 3.93
C PHE A 188 13.30 19.57 2.54
N ALA A 189 14.48 20.17 2.40
CA ALA A 189 15.00 20.69 1.13
C ALA A 189 15.23 19.58 0.11
N ARG A 190 15.80 18.44 0.53
CA ARG A 190 15.91 17.25 -0.34
C ARG A 190 14.54 16.72 -0.78
N GLU A 191 13.59 16.55 0.13
CA GLU A 191 12.26 16.07 -0.27
C GLU A 191 11.53 17.10 -1.16
N LEU A 192 11.87 18.38 -1.08
CA LEU A 192 11.36 19.44 -1.95
C LEU A 192 11.95 19.38 -3.36
N SER A 193 13.25 19.13 -3.51
CA SER A 193 13.87 18.86 -4.82
C SER A 193 13.43 17.51 -5.41
N GLU A 194 13.18 16.50 -4.57
CA GLU A 194 12.70 15.16 -4.98
C GLU A 194 11.21 15.11 -5.38
N ARG A 195 10.33 15.91 -4.76
CA ARG A 195 8.85 15.66 -4.79
C ARG A 195 7.99 16.92 -4.93
N GLY A 196 8.61 18.07 -5.19
CA GLY A 196 7.94 19.37 -5.19
C GLY A 196 7.32 19.73 -3.82
N TRP A 197 6.55 20.82 -3.78
CA TRP A 197 6.13 21.43 -2.51
C TRP A 197 5.11 20.64 -1.68
N ARG A 198 4.24 19.83 -2.30
CA ARG A 198 3.07 19.24 -1.63
C ARG A 198 3.45 18.24 -0.52
N ALA A 199 4.27 17.23 -0.82
CA ALA A 199 4.60 16.18 0.13
C ALA A 199 5.48 16.65 1.33
N PRO A 200 6.54 17.45 1.13
CA PRO A 200 7.34 18.01 2.22
C PRO A 200 6.53 18.94 3.13
N ALA A 201 5.73 19.85 2.56
CA ALA A 201 4.95 20.81 3.34
C ALA A 201 3.93 20.11 4.27
N VAL A 202 3.26 19.06 3.79
CA VAL A 202 2.34 18.26 4.60
C VAL A 202 3.08 17.49 5.70
N ARG A 203 4.26 16.91 5.42
CA ARG A 203 5.10 16.22 6.41
C ARG A 203 5.69 17.17 7.45
N PHE A 204 6.12 18.35 7.04
CA PHE A 204 6.61 19.41 7.92
C PHE A 204 5.51 19.91 8.85
N SER A 205 4.34 20.23 8.29
CA SER A 205 3.15 20.64 9.07
C SER A 205 2.76 19.59 10.11
N TRP A 206 2.69 18.30 9.74
CA TRP A 206 2.43 17.24 10.72
C TRP A 206 3.54 17.06 11.76
N THR A 207 4.80 17.39 11.43
CA THR A 207 5.90 17.41 12.39
C THR A 207 5.71 18.54 13.40
N VAL A 208 5.45 19.77 12.94
CA VAL A 208 5.21 20.95 13.80
C VAL A 208 3.99 20.74 14.70
N VAL A 209 2.88 20.21 14.16
CA VAL A 209 1.70 19.85 14.98
C VAL A 209 2.04 18.79 16.04
N SER A 210 2.87 17.79 15.70
CA SER A 210 3.28 16.78 16.68
C SER A 210 4.18 17.35 17.78
N ILE A 211 5.08 18.26 17.42
CA ILE A 211 5.94 19.01 18.35
C ILE A 211 5.10 19.83 19.33
N ILE A 212 4.13 20.60 18.83
CA ILE A 212 3.25 21.45 19.67
C ILE A 212 2.40 20.60 20.62
N ILE A 213 1.83 19.48 20.15
CA ILE A 213 1.04 18.57 21.00
C ILE A 213 1.92 17.94 22.09
N ALA A 214 3.15 17.52 21.77
CA ALA A 214 4.08 16.97 22.76
C ALA A 214 4.51 18.03 23.78
N ALA A 215 4.88 19.23 23.34
CA ALA A 215 5.28 20.35 24.20
C ALA A 215 4.15 20.75 25.17
N ALA A 216 2.91 20.84 24.68
CA ALA A 216 1.74 21.18 25.49
C ALA A 216 1.37 20.12 26.55
N ILE A 217 1.85 18.87 26.42
CA ILE A 217 1.62 17.81 27.42
C ILE A 217 2.79 17.69 28.38
N ILE A 218 4.05 17.76 27.91
CA ILE A 218 5.22 17.68 28.80
C ILE A 218 5.44 18.96 29.60
N GLY A 219 5.02 20.13 29.09
CA GLY A 219 4.95 21.39 29.85
C GLY A 219 3.89 21.41 30.97
N ASN A 220 3.24 20.28 31.26
CA ASN A 220 2.43 20.11 32.45
C ASN A 220 3.32 19.68 33.63
N GLU A 221 3.80 20.66 34.40
CA GLU A 221 4.67 20.46 35.57
C GLU A 221 4.12 19.40 36.54
N THR A 222 2.81 19.39 36.78
CA THR A 222 2.13 18.44 37.67
C THR A 222 2.24 17.00 37.17
N LEU A 223 2.09 16.78 35.86
CA LEU A 223 2.23 15.46 35.24
C LEU A 223 3.66 14.93 35.36
N ILE A 224 4.64 15.75 34.99
CA ILE A 224 6.06 15.36 35.01
C ILE A 224 6.55 15.11 36.44
N THR A 225 6.21 16.00 37.38
CA THR A 225 6.57 15.85 38.80
C THR A 225 5.91 14.61 39.41
N TRP A 226 4.64 14.33 39.11
CA TRP A 226 3.99 13.09 39.56
C TRP A 226 4.66 11.81 39.03
N ILE A 227 5.16 11.82 37.78
CA ILE A 227 5.92 10.69 37.21
C ILE A 227 7.27 10.52 37.91
N MET A 228 7.95 11.62 38.24
CA MET A 228 9.22 11.61 38.98
C MET A 228 9.02 11.05 40.39
N ASP A 229 8.00 11.54 41.11
CA ASP A 229 7.65 11.11 42.48
C ASP A 229 7.03 9.70 42.56
N THR A 230 6.64 9.13 41.41
CA THR A 230 6.04 7.80 41.32
C THR A 230 6.86 6.86 40.41
N PRO A 231 8.03 6.36 40.84
CA PRO A 231 8.94 5.60 39.97
C PRO A 231 8.38 4.33 39.31
N GLU A 232 7.35 3.69 39.87
CA GLU A 232 6.70 2.55 39.22
C GLU A 232 5.99 2.94 37.92
N THR A 233 5.64 4.22 37.74
CA THR A 233 5.08 4.72 36.48
C THR A 233 6.04 4.56 35.31
N TRP A 234 7.36 4.53 35.53
CA TRP A 234 8.35 4.41 34.46
C TRP A 234 8.23 3.05 33.76
N ALA A 235 8.01 1.99 34.53
CA ALA A 235 7.71 0.66 34.00
C ALA A 235 6.33 0.62 33.32
N VAL A 236 5.32 1.31 33.86
CA VAL A 236 3.99 1.42 33.24
C VAL A 236 4.05 2.16 31.90
N ILE A 237 4.83 3.23 31.79
CA ILE A 237 5.05 4.01 30.56
C ILE A 237 5.73 3.14 29.49
N LEU A 238 6.78 2.39 29.86
CA LEU A 238 7.44 1.45 28.94
C LEU A 238 6.50 0.33 28.51
N ALA A 239 5.77 -0.28 29.46
CA ALA A 239 4.80 -1.33 29.18
C ALA A 239 3.67 -0.83 28.25
N ALA A 240 3.18 0.39 28.47
CA ALA A 240 2.19 1.03 27.60
C ALA A 240 2.73 1.27 26.20
N ASN A 241 3.97 1.79 26.06
CA ASN A 241 4.61 1.99 24.75
C ASN A 241 4.76 0.66 23.99
N VAL A 242 5.28 -0.38 24.64
CA VAL A 242 5.43 -1.72 24.03
C VAL A 242 4.08 -2.33 23.69
N TYR A 243 3.09 -2.27 24.59
CA TYR A 243 1.74 -2.74 24.33
C TYR A 243 1.14 -2.05 23.10
N LEU A 244 1.16 -0.72 23.06
CA LEU A 244 0.67 0.07 21.94
C LEU A 244 1.42 -0.26 20.64
N GLY A 245 2.72 -0.52 20.68
CA GLY A 245 3.52 -1.00 19.55
C GLY A 245 3.11 -2.38 19.04
N THR A 246 2.76 -3.31 19.92
CA THR A 246 2.30 -4.67 19.52
C THR A 246 0.89 -4.70 18.94
N GLN A 247 0.02 -3.73 19.30
CA GLN A 247 -1.36 -3.70 18.78
C GLN A 247 -1.40 -3.23 17.32
N SER A 248 -1.71 -4.14 16.39
CA SER A 248 -1.94 -3.88 14.96
C SER A 248 -3.24 -3.10 14.66
N SER A 249 -3.65 -2.22 15.57
CA SER A 249 -4.85 -1.40 15.46
C SER A 249 -4.78 -0.47 14.26
N MET A 250 -5.89 -0.37 13.52
CA MET A 250 -6.11 0.66 12.50
C MET A 250 -6.03 2.07 13.10
N ARG A 251 -5.49 3.02 12.32
CA ARG A 251 -5.15 4.40 12.68
C ARG A 251 -6.32 5.35 12.42
N VAL A 252 -6.39 6.49 13.12
CA VAL A 252 -7.46 7.50 12.92
C VAL A 252 -7.55 7.95 11.46
N LYS A 253 -6.42 8.23 10.79
CA LYS A 253 -6.42 8.55 9.35
C LYS A 253 -6.84 7.39 8.44
N GLU A 254 -6.71 6.13 8.88
CA GLU A 254 -7.21 4.99 8.11
C GLU A 254 -8.74 4.91 8.22
N TYR A 255 -9.34 5.12 9.40
CA TYR A 255 -10.82 5.23 9.52
C TYR A 255 -11.41 6.40 8.71
N LEU A 256 -10.66 7.51 8.56
CA LEU A 256 -11.08 8.63 7.72
C LEU A 256 -10.87 8.39 6.21
N ARG A 257 -9.90 7.54 5.83
CA ARG A 257 -9.67 7.10 4.43
C ARG A 257 -10.68 6.06 3.96
N PHE A 258 -11.04 5.14 4.85
CA PHE A 258 -11.93 4.01 4.59
C PHE A 258 -13.35 4.25 5.11
N SER A 259 -13.74 5.49 5.46
CA SER A 259 -15.02 5.82 6.12
C SER A 259 -16.26 5.33 5.37
N ASN A 260 -16.11 5.08 4.08
CA ASN A 260 -17.20 4.79 3.18
C ASN A 260 -17.55 3.28 3.22
N VAL A 261 -16.57 2.41 3.49
CA VAL A 261 -16.76 0.99 3.86
C VAL A 261 -17.52 0.83 5.20
N TYR A 262 -17.67 1.92 5.97
CA TYR A 262 -18.53 1.99 7.16
C TYR A 262 -19.87 2.70 6.88
N GLY A 263 -20.34 2.75 5.63
CA GLY A 263 -21.57 3.44 5.24
C GLY A 263 -21.47 4.98 5.37
N GLY A 264 -20.30 5.55 5.10
CA GLY A 264 -20.02 7.00 5.07
C GLY A 264 -20.03 7.72 6.43
N SER A 265 -20.64 7.15 7.46
CA SER A 265 -20.75 7.79 8.78
C SER A 265 -19.43 7.78 9.54
N ARG A 266 -18.64 8.86 9.38
CA ARG A 266 -17.37 9.09 10.11
C ARG A 266 -17.53 8.97 11.64
N LEU A 267 -18.68 9.33 12.20
CA LEU A 267 -18.99 9.15 13.62
C LEU A 267 -19.33 7.69 13.96
N GLY A 268 -20.07 6.99 13.10
CA GLY A 268 -20.37 5.56 13.25
C GLY A 268 -19.12 4.68 13.27
N ALA A 269 -18.20 4.91 12.32
CA ALA A 269 -16.92 4.21 12.22
C ALA A 269 -16.04 4.37 13.48
N VAL A 270 -16.04 5.57 14.09
CA VAL A 270 -15.31 5.83 15.34
C VAL A 270 -16.02 5.18 16.54
N ALA A 271 -17.36 5.17 16.58
CA ALA A 271 -18.13 4.57 17.66
C ALA A 271 -18.03 3.03 17.70
N SER A 272 -18.11 2.35 16.54
CA SER A 272 -17.88 0.90 16.44
C SER A 272 -16.45 0.54 16.85
N THR A 273 -15.47 1.34 16.43
CA THR A 273 -14.06 1.22 16.81
C THR A 273 -13.82 1.30 18.31
N ILE A 274 -14.42 2.27 19.00
CA ILE A 274 -14.29 2.41 20.46
C ILE A 274 -14.90 1.19 21.15
N ARG A 275 -16.07 0.72 20.70
CA ARG A 275 -16.75 -0.48 21.24
C ARG A 275 -15.91 -1.74 21.06
N ALA A 276 -15.34 -1.97 19.88
CA ALA A 276 -14.49 -3.13 19.61
C ALA A 276 -13.15 -3.09 20.37
N LYS A 277 -12.53 -1.91 20.50
CA LYS A 277 -11.32 -1.73 21.33
C LYS A 277 -11.59 -2.00 22.81
N LEU A 278 -12.72 -1.52 23.35
CA LEU A 278 -13.16 -1.85 24.71
C LEU A 278 -13.37 -3.35 24.90
N HIS A 279 -14.02 -4.03 23.94
CA HIS A 279 -14.16 -5.49 23.96
C HIS A 279 -12.78 -6.19 23.98
N ASN A 280 -11.88 -5.81 23.07
CA ASN A 280 -10.58 -6.44 22.89
C ASN A 280 -9.59 -6.23 24.03
N ILE A 281 -9.78 -5.21 24.88
CA ILE A 281 -9.03 -5.05 26.14
C ILE A 281 -9.33 -6.21 27.11
N THR A 282 -10.55 -6.76 27.11
CA THR A 282 -10.94 -7.87 27.99
C THR A 282 -10.48 -9.25 27.49
N VAL A 283 -10.21 -9.39 26.18
CA VAL A 283 -9.93 -10.66 25.51
C VAL A 283 -8.71 -11.42 26.09
N PRO A 284 -7.55 -10.79 26.39
CA PRO A 284 -6.42 -11.51 26.99
C PRO A 284 -6.74 -12.12 28.35
N VAL A 285 -7.47 -11.40 29.20
CA VAL A 285 -7.90 -11.86 30.53
C VAL A 285 -8.93 -12.98 30.40
N ARG A 286 -9.89 -12.84 29.47
CA ARG A 286 -10.90 -13.87 29.17
C ARG A 286 -10.28 -15.19 28.68
N ARG A 287 -9.22 -15.13 27.87
CA ARG A 287 -8.45 -16.32 27.45
C ARG A 287 -7.70 -16.97 28.60
N LEU A 288 -7.10 -16.18 29.52
CA LEU A 288 -6.45 -16.70 30.72
C LEU A 288 -7.44 -17.40 31.69
N VAL A 289 -8.72 -17.07 31.62
CA VAL A 289 -9.82 -17.71 32.38
C VAL A 289 -10.47 -18.87 31.58
N GLY A 290 -9.89 -19.27 30.44
CA GLY A 290 -10.33 -20.45 29.68
C GLY A 290 -11.62 -20.25 28.87
N SER A 291 -11.89 -19.03 28.41
CA SER A 291 -13.02 -18.74 27.49
C SER A 291 -12.54 -18.37 26.09
N ASP A 292 -13.26 -18.83 25.07
CA ASP A 292 -12.98 -18.62 23.63
C ASP A 292 -13.28 -17.19 23.15
N ALA A 293 -12.68 -16.22 23.82
CA ALA A 293 -12.74 -14.82 23.42
C ALA A 293 -11.87 -14.61 22.17
N SER A 294 -12.49 -14.46 21.00
CA SER A 294 -11.86 -13.91 19.80
C SER A 294 -11.59 -12.41 19.96
N ARG A 295 -10.62 -11.88 19.22
CA ARG A 295 -10.52 -10.42 19.01
C ARG A 295 -11.55 -10.05 17.95
N VAL A 296 -12.43 -9.11 18.27
CA VAL A 296 -13.35 -8.49 17.30
C VAL A 296 -12.64 -7.27 16.75
N GLU A 297 -12.07 -7.34 15.56
CA GLU A 297 -11.64 -6.12 14.87
C GLU A 297 -12.90 -5.34 14.40
N PRO A 298 -12.96 -4.00 14.52
CA PRO A 298 -14.19 -3.21 14.33
C PRO A 298 -14.75 -3.16 12.90
N SER A 299 -14.16 -3.89 11.97
CA SER A 299 -14.43 -3.79 10.53
C SER A 299 -13.79 -4.91 9.74
N GLU A 300 -14.40 -5.22 8.60
CA GLU A 300 -13.76 -6.04 7.55
C GLU A 300 -12.61 -5.28 6.85
N VAL A 301 -12.48 -3.96 7.06
CA VAL A 301 -11.34 -3.14 6.57
C VAL A 301 -10.02 -3.59 7.20
N MET A 302 -9.04 -3.89 6.35
CA MET A 302 -7.66 -4.14 6.73
C MET A 302 -6.89 -2.82 6.93
N SER A 303 -6.17 -2.72 8.05
CA SER A 303 -5.21 -1.64 8.32
C SER A 303 -3.86 -1.89 7.66
N MET A 304 -3.07 -0.85 7.40
CA MET A 304 -1.69 -1.02 6.92
C MET A 304 -0.80 -1.71 7.97
N ASN A 305 -1.15 -1.61 9.26
CA ASN A 305 -0.50 -2.36 10.33
C ASN A 305 -0.74 -3.89 10.22
N ARG A 306 -1.93 -4.34 9.78
CA ARG A 306 -2.23 -5.75 9.46
C ARG A 306 -1.58 -6.18 8.16
N ARG A 307 -1.69 -5.38 7.09
CA ARG A 307 -1.07 -5.64 5.78
C ARG A 307 0.44 -5.83 5.89
N ASN A 308 1.12 -4.99 6.68
CA ASN A 308 2.56 -5.10 6.92
C ASN A 308 2.92 -6.29 7.83
N ARG A 309 1.98 -6.84 8.62
CA ARG A 309 2.21 -8.13 9.30
C ARG A 309 2.16 -9.27 8.29
N LEU A 310 1.11 -9.36 7.47
CA LEU A 310 0.97 -10.42 6.46
C LEU A 310 2.22 -10.51 5.57
N ILE A 311 2.70 -9.36 5.07
CA ILE A 311 3.93 -9.29 4.26
C ILE A 311 5.16 -9.80 5.02
N LYS A 312 5.31 -9.48 6.32
CA LYS A 312 6.43 -9.96 7.14
C LYS A 312 6.32 -11.46 7.48
N GLU A 313 5.12 -12.01 7.46
CA GLU A 313 4.78 -13.36 7.91
C GLU A 313 4.74 -14.36 6.74
N TYR A 314 4.36 -13.91 5.54
CA TYR A 314 4.15 -14.74 4.35
C TYR A 314 5.04 -14.39 3.13
N ASN A 315 5.73 -13.24 3.09
CA ASN A 315 6.72 -12.96 2.02
C ASN A 315 8.14 -13.20 2.55
N PRO A 316 9.01 -13.93 1.82
CA PRO A 316 10.41 -14.12 2.21
C PRO A 316 11.14 -12.78 2.45
N PRO A 317 11.97 -12.62 3.51
CA PRO A 317 12.59 -11.33 3.82
C PRO A 317 13.51 -10.74 2.75
N HIS A 318 14.08 -11.56 1.85
CA HIS A 318 14.91 -11.11 0.72
C HIS A 318 14.06 -10.61 -0.45
N LEU A 319 12.93 -11.24 -0.78
CA LEU A 319 12.03 -10.78 -1.86
C LEU A 319 11.22 -9.51 -1.48
N ASN A 320 11.40 -8.99 -0.27
CA ASN A 320 10.61 -7.91 0.30
C ASN A 320 11.10 -6.48 -0.04
N PRO A 321 12.37 -6.26 -0.44
CA PRO A 321 12.83 -4.99 -1.02
C PRO A 321 13.31 -5.11 -2.49
N GLU A 322 13.52 -6.33 -3.01
CA GLU A 322 14.37 -6.62 -4.18
C GLU A 322 13.58 -7.06 -5.43
N LEU A 323 12.26 -6.86 -5.47
CA LEU A 323 11.46 -7.00 -6.69
C LEU A 323 11.32 -5.63 -7.35
N ASP A 324 12.43 -5.18 -7.92
CA ASP A 324 12.44 -4.20 -9.00
C ASP A 324 11.97 -4.83 -10.33
N LYS A 325 11.76 -4.01 -11.36
CA LYS A 325 11.17 -4.44 -12.64
C LYS A 325 12.17 -5.26 -13.45
N ALA A 326 13.45 -4.89 -13.45
CA ALA A 326 14.51 -5.63 -14.13
C ALA A 326 14.65 -7.05 -13.57
N SER A 327 14.67 -7.20 -12.24
CA SER A 327 14.71 -8.49 -11.54
C SER A 327 13.42 -9.29 -11.72
N MET A 328 12.25 -8.64 -11.73
CA MET A 328 10.97 -9.29 -12.08
C MET A 328 11.01 -9.85 -13.52
N LYS A 329 11.34 -9.04 -14.53
CA LYS A 329 11.42 -9.48 -15.94
C LYS A 329 12.41 -10.63 -16.12
N ARG A 330 13.58 -10.56 -15.48
CA ARG A 330 14.58 -11.65 -15.46
C ARG A 330 14.06 -12.93 -14.80
N ALA A 331 13.28 -12.82 -13.72
CA ALA A 331 12.66 -13.97 -13.07
C ALA A 331 11.48 -14.56 -13.85
N PHE A 332 10.87 -13.79 -14.75
CA PHE A 332 9.67 -14.17 -15.53
C PHE A 332 10.03 -14.71 -16.91
N HIS A 333 11.15 -14.29 -17.48
CA HIS A 333 11.70 -14.81 -18.74
C HIS A 333 11.79 -16.35 -18.72
N GLY A 334 11.20 -17.00 -19.72
CA GLY A 334 11.17 -18.47 -19.83
C GLY A 334 10.17 -19.19 -18.90
N THR A 335 9.42 -18.50 -18.04
CA THR A 335 8.40 -19.12 -17.15
C THR A 335 7.02 -19.28 -17.82
N GLY A 336 6.82 -18.66 -18.99
CA GLY A 336 5.54 -18.62 -19.69
C GLY A 336 4.46 -17.85 -18.93
N VAL A 337 4.83 -16.90 -18.07
CA VAL A 337 3.91 -15.83 -17.64
C VAL A 337 3.98 -14.71 -18.68
N PRO A 338 2.85 -14.29 -19.29
CA PRO A 338 2.88 -13.21 -20.28
C PRO A 338 3.30 -11.88 -19.63
N THR A 339 4.19 -11.15 -20.29
CA THR A 339 4.68 -9.81 -19.92
C THR A 339 5.09 -9.09 -21.20
N PRO A 340 4.98 -7.75 -21.31
CA PRO A 340 5.43 -7.02 -22.50
C PRO A 340 6.86 -7.38 -22.91
N GLU A 341 7.12 -7.59 -24.20
CA GLU A 341 8.44 -7.97 -24.71
C GLU A 341 9.49 -6.96 -24.22
N THR A 342 10.59 -7.44 -23.65
CA THR A 342 11.65 -6.59 -23.08
C THR A 342 12.83 -6.58 -24.03
N TYR A 343 12.92 -5.50 -24.82
CA TYR A 343 13.92 -5.32 -25.86
C TYR A 343 15.32 -5.11 -25.29
N ALA A 344 15.45 -4.31 -24.22
CA ALA A 344 16.73 -4.05 -23.56
C ALA A 344 16.57 -3.75 -22.06
N LEU A 345 17.59 -4.12 -21.29
CA LEU A 345 17.83 -3.70 -19.91
C LEU A 345 19.23 -3.06 -19.87
N VAL A 346 19.27 -1.74 -19.92
CA VAL A 346 20.52 -0.96 -19.95
C VAL A 346 20.86 -0.56 -18.51
N GLU A 347 21.87 -1.20 -17.92
CA GLU A 347 22.32 -0.97 -16.55
C GLU A 347 23.45 0.07 -16.48
N SER A 348 24.22 0.25 -17.56
CA SER A 348 25.33 1.20 -17.58
C SER A 348 25.37 2.09 -18.84
N PRO A 349 26.02 3.27 -18.78
CA PRO A 349 26.31 4.09 -19.97
C PRO A 349 27.19 3.40 -21.04
N SER A 350 27.73 2.21 -20.75
CA SER A 350 28.46 1.37 -21.72
C SER A 350 27.54 0.50 -22.58
N GLU A 351 26.30 0.26 -22.17
CA GLU A 351 25.28 -0.54 -22.87
C GLU A 351 24.35 0.33 -23.74
N LEU A 352 24.70 1.60 -23.95
CA LEU A 352 23.90 2.52 -24.78
C LEU A 352 23.82 2.07 -26.25
N GLU A 353 24.80 1.32 -26.75
CA GLU A 353 24.78 0.70 -28.07
C GLU A 353 23.59 -0.28 -28.24
N ASP A 354 23.16 -0.96 -27.16
CA ASP A 354 21.97 -1.82 -27.19
C ASP A 354 20.68 -1.00 -27.35
N ALA A 355 20.60 0.18 -26.75
CA ALA A 355 19.46 1.10 -26.93
C ALA A 355 19.43 1.71 -28.34
N GLU A 356 20.59 2.09 -28.89
CA GLU A 356 20.71 2.55 -30.28
C GLU A 356 20.19 1.47 -31.26
N ALA A 357 20.56 0.20 -31.06
CA ALA A 357 20.09 -0.92 -31.89
C ALA A 357 18.57 -1.12 -31.85
N ILE A 358 17.89 -0.87 -30.72
CA ILE A 358 16.42 -0.86 -30.66
C ILE A 358 15.86 0.34 -31.43
N PHE A 359 16.45 1.53 -31.28
CA PHE A 359 16.02 2.74 -31.99
C PHE A 359 16.24 2.65 -33.51
N GLU A 360 17.14 1.78 -34.00
CA GLU A 360 17.28 1.47 -35.44
C GLU A 360 16.25 0.46 -35.96
N THR A 361 15.62 -0.36 -35.10
CA THR A 361 14.86 -1.57 -35.52
C THR A 361 13.41 -1.64 -35.05
N LYS A 362 12.99 -0.77 -34.12
CA LYS A 362 11.61 -0.65 -33.63
C LYS A 362 11.13 0.79 -33.77
N ASP A 363 9.89 0.95 -34.20
CA ASP A 363 9.24 2.26 -34.37
C ASP A 363 8.31 2.60 -33.18
N GLU A 364 7.90 1.58 -32.42
CA GLU A 364 7.02 1.67 -31.25
C GLU A 364 7.64 0.94 -30.04
N PHE A 365 7.74 1.63 -28.90
CA PHE A 365 8.35 1.11 -27.66
C PHE A 365 8.11 2.03 -26.45
N VAL A 366 8.39 1.53 -25.25
CA VAL A 366 8.35 2.31 -23.99
C VAL A 366 9.73 2.29 -23.33
N ILE A 367 10.31 3.48 -23.11
CA ILE A 367 11.48 3.66 -22.24
C ILE A 367 10.98 4.01 -20.84
N LYS A 368 11.40 3.27 -19.81
CA LYS A 368 11.04 3.56 -18.42
C LYS A 368 12.20 3.27 -17.46
N PRO A 369 12.34 4.04 -16.35
CA PRO A 369 13.25 3.66 -15.29
C PRO A 369 12.71 2.45 -14.52
N ASP A 370 13.63 1.58 -14.13
CA ASP A 370 13.39 0.46 -13.24
C ASP A 370 12.89 0.94 -11.86
N SER A 371 13.71 1.73 -11.16
CA SER A 371 13.29 2.49 -9.98
C SER A 371 12.67 3.84 -10.37
N GLY A 372 11.38 4.04 -10.10
CA GLY A 372 10.68 5.29 -10.39
C GLY A 372 9.30 5.35 -9.75
N TYR A 373 8.85 6.54 -9.34
CA TYR A 373 7.57 6.71 -8.65
C TYR A 373 6.57 7.47 -9.52
N GLY A 374 5.34 6.97 -9.62
CA GLY A 374 4.20 7.70 -10.18
C GLY A 374 4.19 7.94 -11.70
N GLY A 375 5.17 7.43 -12.45
CA GLY A 375 5.30 7.63 -13.91
C GLY A 375 6.47 8.52 -14.32
N GLU A 376 7.21 9.08 -13.35
CA GLU A 376 8.41 9.87 -13.64
C GLU A 376 9.45 9.04 -14.43
N GLY A 377 10.11 9.69 -15.40
CA GLY A 377 11.09 9.06 -16.28
C GLY A 377 10.53 8.22 -17.43
N ILE A 378 9.22 7.93 -17.51
CA ILE A 378 8.65 7.16 -18.64
C ILE A 378 8.59 8.01 -19.91
N ILE A 379 8.96 7.46 -21.07
CA ILE A 379 8.63 7.96 -22.41
C ILE A 379 7.96 6.83 -23.18
N VAL A 380 6.78 7.11 -23.72
CA VAL A 380 6.07 6.21 -24.65
C VAL A 380 6.34 6.72 -26.06
N VAL A 381 6.76 5.82 -26.95
CA VAL A 381 7.05 6.08 -28.37
C VAL A 381 6.03 5.31 -29.21
N THR A 382 5.33 6.02 -30.09
CA THR A 382 4.12 5.52 -30.78
C THR A 382 4.18 5.55 -32.30
N ASP A 383 5.20 6.18 -32.89
CA ASP A 383 5.48 6.14 -34.34
C ASP A 383 6.89 6.72 -34.61
N ARG A 384 7.44 6.47 -35.80
CA ARG A 384 8.63 7.16 -36.35
C ARG A 384 8.27 7.90 -37.63
N THR A 385 8.50 9.22 -37.62
CA THR A 385 8.28 10.09 -38.79
C THR A 385 9.23 9.77 -39.95
N ASP A 386 8.84 10.15 -41.18
CA ASP A 386 9.67 10.13 -42.40
C ASP A 386 11.07 10.77 -42.23
N ALA A 387 11.24 11.66 -41.24
CA ALA A 387 12.49 12.36 -40.96
C ALA A 387 13.46 11.58 -40.05
N GLY A 388 13.00 10.48 -39.44
CA GLY A 388 13.75 9.69 -38.45
C GLY A 388 13.57 10.12 -37.00
N ASP A 389 12.84 11.22 -36.74
CA ASP A 389 12.40 11.61 -35.40
C ASP A 389 11.17 10.77 -34.97
N PHE A 390 11.06 10.48 -33.68
CA PHE A 390 10.00 9.69 -33.07
C PHE A 390 8.86 10.56 -32.53
N GLU A 391 7.62 10.10 -32.69
CA GLU A 391 6.45 10.64 -31.97
C GLU A 391 6.39 10.04 -30.57
N THR A 392 6.27 10.90 -29.54
CA THR A 392 6.32 10.46 -28.14
C THR A 392 5.34 11.21 -27.25
N SER A 393 5.03 10.62 -26.08
CA SER A 393 4.24 11.27 -25.01
C SER A 393 4.86 12.56 -24.43
N LYS A 394 6.06 12.95 -24.88
CA LYS A 394 6.71 14.23 -24.54
C LYS A 394 7.01 15.08 -25.80
N GLY A 395 6.18 14.93 -26.84
CA GLY A 395 6.35 15.52 -28.17
C GLY A 395 7.48 14.84 -28.96
N LEU A 396 7.73 15.33 -30.18
CA LEU A 396 8.78 14.79 -31.06
C LEU A 396 10.15 14.69 -30.36
N LYS A 397 10.89 13.62 -30.63
CA LYS A 397 12.25 13.34 -30.11
C LYS A 397 13.13 12.75 -31.22
N SER A 398 14.33 13.29 -31.40
CA SER A 398 15.34 12.59 -32.21
C SER A 398 15.91 11.37 -31.46
N PRO A 399 16.51 10.39 -32.16
CA PRO A 399 17.17 9.25 -31.52
C PRO A 399 18.20 9.68 -30.46
N ASP A 400 19.01 10.72 -30.74
CA ASP A 400 19.95 11.34 -29.78
C ASP A 400 19.27 11.78 -28.48
N GLN A 401 18.04 12.31 -28.56
CA GLN A 401 17.29 12.79 -27.39
C GLN A 401 16.71 11.65 -26.56
N LEU A 402 16.30 10.54 -27.21
CA LEU A 402 15.91 9.32 -26.51
C LEU A 402 17.12 8.66 -25.84
N LEU A 403 18.26 8.61 -26.52
CA LEU A 403 19.50 8.06 -25.98
C LEU A 403 20.04 8.89 -24.80
N ALA A 404 19.95 10.21 -24.88
CA ALA A 404 20.28 11.10 -23.76
C ALA A 404 19.37 10.87 -22.54
N HIS A 405 18.11 10.48 -22.76
CA HIS A 405 17.16 10.12 -21.69
C HIS A 405 17.43 8.72 -21.11
N VAL A 406 17.78 7.73 -21.94
CA VAL A 406 18.29 6.42 -21.45
C VAL A 406 19.53 6.62 -20.58
N ARG A 407 20.48 7.45 -21.03
CA ARG A 407 21.68 7.80 -20.26
C ARG A 407 21.33 8.48 -18.94
N SER A 408 20.37 9.41 -18.91
CA SER A 408 20.05 10.11 -17.65
C SER A 408 19.33 9.21 -16.65
N ILE A 409 18.60 8.18 -17.11
CA ILE A 409 18.13 7.08 -16.25
C ILE A 409 19.34 6.32 -15.66
N THR A 410 20.33 5.90 -16.47
CA THR A 410 21.48 5.13 -15.97
C THR A 410 22.39 5.94 -15.03
N GLU A 411 22.54 7.25 -15.29
CA GLU A 411 23.19 8.22 -14.39
C GLU A 411 22.39 8.50 -13.08
N GLY A 412 21.27 7.81 -12.85
CA GLY A 412 20.54 7.82 -11.57
C GLY A 412 19.57 8.98 -11.39
N GLN A 413 19.18 9.69 -12.45
CA GLN A 413 18.28 10.87 -12.35
C GLN A 413 16.93 10.55 -11.68
N TYR A 414 16.44 9.32 -11.84
CA TYR A 414 15.12 8.88 -11.37
C TYR A 414 15.18 7.96 -10.13
N ASP A 415 16.39 7.57 -9.68
CA ASP A 415 16.55 6.76 -8.48
C ASP A 415 16.34 7.58 -7.19
N PRO A 416 15.49 7.16 -6.23
CA PRO A 416 15.25 7.90 -4.98
C PRO A 416 16.43 8.05 -4.02
N MET A 417 17.60 7.46 -4.31
CA MET A 417 18.85 7.68 -3.58
C MET A 417 19.97 8.32 -4.42
N GLY A 418 19.76 8.51 -5.72
CA GLY A 418 20.79 8.96 -6.67
C GLY A 418 21.88 7.91 -6.89
N LEU A 419 21.50 6.63 -6.87
CA LEU A 419 22.35 5.51 -7.30
C LEU A 419 22.22 5.27 -8.81
N GLU A 420 23.15 4.52 -9.39
CA GLU A 420 23.09 4.07 -10.79
C GLU A 420 21.77 3.32 -11.02
N GLY A 421 21.07 3.67 -12.11
CA GLY A 421 19.72 3.17 -12.42
C GLY A 421 19.71 2.24 -13.63
N VAL A 422 18.68 1.40 -13.75
CA VAL A 422 18.45 0.59 -14.95
C VAL A 422 17.39 1.24 -15.82
N ALA A 423 17.70 1.44 -17.10
CA ALA A 423 16.73 1.84 -18.11
C ALA A 423 16.16 0.60 -18.79
N VAL A 424 14.84 0.48 -18.76
CA VAL A 424 14.09 -0.65 -19.31
C VAL A 424 13.44 -0.19 -20.60
N ILE A 425 13.71 -0.90 -21.70
CA ILE A 425 13.06 -0.67 -23.00
C ILE A 425 12.20 -1.90 -23.31
N GLU A 426 10.90 -1.67 -23.43
CA GLU A 426 9.88 -2.70 -23.68
C GLU A 426 9.05 -2.36 -24.92
N GLY A 427 8.33 -3.34 -25.45
CA GLY A 427 7.27 -3.13 -26.44
C GLY A 427 6.20 -2.15 -25.94
N LEU A 428 5.53 -1.51 -26.90
CA LEU A 428 4.29 -0.81 -26.63
C LEU A 428 3.20 -1.83 -26.24
N ILE A 429 2.23 -1.40 -25.45
CA ILE A 429 1.05 -2.18 -25.08
C ILE A 429 -0.12 -1.53 -25.80
N HIS A 430 -0.90 -2.32 -26.52
CA HIS A 430 -2.03 -1.87 -27.33
C HIS A 430 -3.31 -2.24 -26.56
N PRO A 431 -3.93 -1.32 -25.81
CA PRO A 431 -4.93 -1.69 -24.82
C PRO A 431 -6.20 -2.21 -25.50
N ASP A 432 -6.72 -3.33 -24.99
CA ASP A 432 -8.00 -3.94 -25.42
C ASP A 432 -9.09 -2.89 -25.68
N ASP A 433 -9.70 -3.00 -26.87
CA ASP A 433 -10.67 -2.05 -27.44
C ASP A 433 -11.86 -1.78 -26.50
N HIS A 434 -12.28 -2.81 -25.73
CA HIS A 434 -13.34 -2.66 -24.73
C HIS A 434 -12.87 -1.83 -23.53
N LEU A 435 -11.72 -2.12 -22.93
CA LEU A 435 -11.14 -1.31 -21.85
C LEU A 435 -10.82 0.13 -22.31
N LEU A 436 -10.34 0.30 -23.54
CA LEU A 436 -10.06 1.62 -24.11
C LEU A 436 -11.36 2.41 -24.35
N SER A 437 -12.45 1.76 -24.78
CA SER A 437 -13.76 2.41 -24.92
C SER A 437 -14.33 2.94 -23.59
N ILE A 438 -13.96 2.33 -22.46
CA ILE A 438 -14.38 2.77 -21.12
C ILE A 438 -13.51 3.94 -20.63
N ALA A 439 -12.18 3.83 -20.75
CA ALA A 439 -11.25 4.85 -20.25
C ALA A 439 -11.08 6.07 -21.16
N GLY A 440 -11.29 5.90 -22.47
CA GLY A 440 -11.09 6.91 -23.52
C GLY A 440 -9.64 7.21 -23.89
N GLN A 441 -8.68 6.97 -22.99
CA GLN A 441 -7.25 7.21 -23.22
C GLN A 441 -6.34 6.42 -22.27
N GLY A 442 -5.05 6.35 -22.63
CA GLY A 442 -4.01 5.74 -21.80
C GLY A 442 -4.06 4.22 -21.78
N VAL A 443 -3.38 3.60 -20.81
CA VAL A 443 -3.36 2.15 -20.61
C VAL A 443 -4.09 1.82 -19.30
N PRO A 444 -5.32 1.28 -19.35
CA PRO A 444 -5.99 0.74 -18.18
C PRO A 444 -5.27 -0.48 -17.63
N ASP A 445 -5.29 -0.65 -16.30
CA ASP A 445 -4.74 -1.85 -15.65
C ASP A 445 -5.71 -2.48 -14.65
N ILE A 446 -5.52 -3.76 -14.39
CA ILE A 446 -6.27 -4.57 -13.43
C ILE A 446 -5.32 -5.01 -12.33
N ARG A 447 -5.56 -4.56 -11.09
CA ARG A 447 -4.83 -5.04 -9.92
C ARG A 447 -5.60 -6.15 -9.22
N VAL A 448 -5.01 -7.34 -9.17
CA VAL A 448 -5.51 -8.50 -8.40
C VAL A 448 -4.64 -8.68 -7.15
N ILE A 449 -5.25 -8.74 -5.97
CA ILE A 449 -4.56 -9.06 -4.72
C ILE A 449 -4.55 -10.57 -4.51
N ILE A 450 -3.36 -11.16 -4.39
CA ILE A 450 -3.16 -12.60 -4.17
C ILE A 450 -2.69 -12.84 -2.72
N PHE A 451 -3.26 -13.84 -2.05
CA PHE A 451 -2.84 -14.29 -0.72
C PHE A 451 -2.84 -15.82 -0.62
N LYS A 452 -1.69 -16.41 -0.24
CA LYS A 452 -1.39 -17.86 -0.28
C LYS A 452 -1.72 -18.54 -1.63
N GLY A 453 -1.63 -17.78 -2.73
CA GLY A 453 -1.99 -18.23 -4.08
C GLY A 453 -3.47 -18.05 -4.46
N PHE A 454 -4.34 -17.65 -3.52
CA PHE A 454 -5.75 -17.36 -3.81
C PHE A 454 -5.93 -15.90 -4.24
N PRO A 455 -6.63 -15.61 -5.35
CA PRO A 455 -7.04 -14.24 -5.68
C PRO A 455 -8.17 -13.82 -4.72
N ILE A 456 -7.97 -12.75 -3.93
CA ILE A 456 -8.92 -12.38 -2.88
C ILE A 456 -9.72 -11.11 -3.18
N MET A 457 -9.24 -10.21 -4.03
CA MET A 457 -9.89 -8.94 -4.36
C MET A 457 -9.28 -8.32 -5.62
N ALA A 458 -10.09 -7.73 -6.49
CA ALA A 458 -9.60 -7.06 -7.69
C ALA A 458 -10.20 -5.63 -7.88
N MET A 459 -9.53 -4.84 -8.71
CA MET A 459 -10.04 -3.57 -9.24
C MET A 459 -9.40 -3.29 -10.60
N THR A 460 -10.10 -2.58 -11.49
CA THR A 460 -9.47 -1.90 -12.63
C THR A 460 -9.15 -0.45 -12.28
N ARG A 461 -8.13 0.13 -12.93
CA ARG A 461 -7.73 1.52 -12.85
C ARG A 461 -7.85 2.13 -14.24
N LEU A 462 -8.87 2.97 -14.40
CA LEU A 462 -9.17 3.70 -15.61
C LEU A 462 -8.42 5.06 -15.58
N PRO A 463 -7.52 5.33 -16.53
CA PRO A 463 -6.90 6.65 -16.68
C PRO A 463 -7.92 7.75 -16.96
N THR A 464 -7.55 8.98 -16.62
CA THR A 464 -8.34 10.20 -16.83
C THR A 464 -7.48 11.37 -17.31
N GLU A 465 -8.10 12.44 -17.80
CA GLU A 465 -7.44 13.73 -18.07
C GLU A 465 -6.76 14.28 -16.81
N GLU A 466 -7.40 14.20 -15.63
CA GLU A 466 -6.81 14.60 -14.33
C GLU A 466 -5.52 13.81 -14.01
N SER A 467 -5.33 12.65 -14.63
CA SER A 467 -4.16 11.76 -14.44
C SER A 467 -3.11 11.80 -15.55
N GLU A 468 -3.28 12.64 -16.58
CA GLU A 468 -2.42 12.68 -17.77
C GLU A 468 -2.29 11.31 -18.47
N GLY A 469 -3.40 10.55 -18.53
CA GLY A 469 -3.45 9.23 -19.18
C GLY A 469 -2.79 8.08 -18.41
N ALA A 470 -2.39 8.27 -17.15
CA ALA A 470 -1.77 7.23 -16.33
C ALA A 470 -2.75 6.55 -15.36
N ALA A 471 -2.72 5.21 -15.26
CA ALA A 471 -3.50 4.39 -14.32
C ALA A 471 -3.06 4.53 -12.83
N ASN A 472 -2.92 5.77 -12.36
CA ASN A 472 -2.45 6.12 -11.02
C ASN A 472 -3.54 6.88 -10.24
N LEU A 473 -4.18 6.17 -9.30
CA LEU A 473 -5.24 6.71 -8.44
C LEU A 473 -4.83 7.98 -7.68
N HIS A 474 -3.53 8.19 -7.43
CA HIS A 474 -3.00 9.37 -6.74
C HIS A 474 -2.77 10.58 -7.64
N MET A 475 -2.80 10.42 -8.97
CA MET A 475 -2.74 11.51 -9.94
C MET A 475 -4.14 11.96 -10.35
N GLY A 476 -5.04 11.02 -10.66
CA GLY A 476 -6.41 11.33 -11.06
C GLY A 476 -7.27 10.13 -11.51
N ALA A 477 -6.66 8.96 -11.73
CA ALA A 477 -7.35 7.79 -12.27
C ALA A 477 -8.50 7.31 -11.37
N VAL A 478 -9.53 6.73 -11.98
CA VAL A 478 -10.67 6.12 -11.28
C VAL A 478 -10.38 4.64 -11.06
N GLY A 479 -10.50 4.19 -9.81
CA GLY A 479 -10.39 2.78 -9.45
C GLY A 479 -11.78 2.18 -9.30
N VAL A 480 -12.15 1.26 -10.19
CA VAL A 480 -13.44 0.56 -10.20
C VAL A 480 -13.28 -0.81 -9.55
N GLY A 481 -14.11 -1.12 -8.56
CA GLY A 481 -14.07 -2.44 -7.90
C GLY A 481 -14.45 -3.56 -8.87
N LEU A 482 -13.81 -4.72 -8.76
CA LEU A 482 -14.12 -5.90 -9.56
C LEU A 482 -14.42 -7.10 -8.66
N ASP A 483 -15.52 -7.79 -8.98
CA ASP A 483 -15.90 -9.06 -8.38
C ASP A 483 -14.92 -10.19 -8.80
N VAL A 484 -14.42 -11.00 -7.86
CA VAL A 484 -13.47 -12.06 -8.19
C VAL A 484 -14.17 -13.23 -8.90
N ALA A 485 -15.45 -13.49 -8.64
CA ALA A 485 -16.17 -14.62 -9.24
C ALA A 485 -16.37 -14.47 -10.75
N ASN A 486 -16.66 -13.25 -11.23
CA ASN A 486 -17.06 -13.02 -12.63
C ASN A 486 -16.44 -11.79 -13.31
N GLY A 487 -15.70 -10.92 -12.60
CA GLY A 487 -15.08 -9.72 -13.19
C GLY A 487 -16.06 -8.56 -13.43
N GLN A 488 -17.27 -8.60 -12.86
CA GLN A 488 -18.24 -7.51 -12.93
C GLN A 488 -17.74 -6.26 -12.18
N ALA A 489 -17.98 -5.08 -12.77
CA ALA A 489 -17.69 -3.79 -12.17
C ALA A 489 -18.63 -3.45 -10.99
N GLN A 490 -18.10 -2.80 -9.96
CA GLN A 490 -18.80 -2.47 -8.71
C GLN A 490 -18.79 -0.96 -8.38
N GLY A 491 -18.66 -0.09 -9.39
CA GLY A 491 -18.66 1.37 -9.23
C GLY A 491 -17.27 2.01 -9.02
N GLY A 492 -17.15 3.29 -9.35
CA GLY A 492 -15.87 4.02 -9.44
C GLY A 492 -15.50 4.88 -8.24
N TYR A 493 -14.21 4.83 -7.84
CA TYR A 493 -13.63 5.62 -6.75
C TYR A 493 -12.33 6.34 -7.16
N GLN A 494 -12.22 7.63 -6.89
CA GLN A 494 -10.98 8.42 -7.09
C GLN A 494 -10.33 8.75 -5.74
N SER A 495 -8.98 8.82 -5.64
CA SER A 495 -8.31 8.98 -4.34
C SER A 495 -8.57 10.30 -3.60
N THR A 496 -9.16 11.29 -4.29
CA THR A 496 -9.75 12.52 -3.74
C THR A 496 -10.93 12.27 -2.79
N ASN A 497 -11.47 11.04 -2.74
CA ASN A 497 -12.73 10.63 -2.11
C ASN A 497 -13.99 11.11 -2.87
N LYS A 498 -13.87 11.38 -4.17
CA LYS A 498 -15.02 11.42 -5.09
C LYS A 498 -15.47 9.99 -5.42
N TRP A 499 -16.76 9.83 -5.68
CA TRP A 499 -17.40 8.62 -6.20
C TRP A 499 -17.97 8.91 -7.59
N PHE A 500 -17.96 7.88 -8.42
CA PHE A 500 -18.30 7.97 -9.84
C PHE A 500 -19.17 6.77 -10.21
N ASN A 501 -20.42 7.04 -10.57
CA ASN A 501 -21.29 6.09 -11.26
C ASN A 501 -20.88 6.00 -12.73
N GLU A 502 -20.41 7.11 -13.30
CA GLU A 502 -20.00 7.27 -14.70
C GLU A 502 -18.55 7.74 -14.74
N HIS A 503 -17.78 7.33 -15.75
CA HIS A 503 -16.40 7.76 -15.95
C HIS A 503 -16.36 9.29 -16.23
N PRO A 504 -15.48 10.07 -15.56
CA PRO A 504 -15.53 11.54 -15.61
C PRO A 504 -15.32 12.14 -17.01
N ASP A 505 -14.65 11.41 -17.91
CA ASP A 505 -14.19 11.94 -19.20
C ASP A 505 -14.90 11.27 -20.40
N THR A 506 -15.57 10.12 -20.19
CA THR A 506 -16.26 9.33 -21.23
C THR A 506 -17.74 9.06 -20.92
N GLU A 507 -18.22 9.44 -19.74
CA GLU A 507 -19.61 9.26 -19.27
C GLU A 507 -20.10 7.78 -19.22
N VAL A 508 -19.18 6.80 -19.33
CA VAL A 508 -19.51 5.36 -19.31
C VAL A 508 -19.84 4.87 -17.90
N ASP A 509 -20.97 4.18 -17.73
CA ASP A 509 -21.45 3.57 -16.48
C ASP A 509 -20.47 2.51 -15.93
N LEU A 510 -19.93 2.79 -14.75
CA LEU A 510 -18.90 2.02 -14.03
C LEU A 510 -19.45 0.89 -13.14
N GLU A 511 -20.74 0.61 -13.21
CA GLU A 511 -21.38 -0.61 -12.68
C GLU A 511 -21.81 -1.56 -13.83
N SER A 512 -21.91 -1.06 -15.06
CA SER A 512 -22.50 -1.77 -16.21
C SER A 512 -21.62 -2.84 -16.89
N PHE A 513 -20.29 -2.77 -16.77
CA PHE A 513 -19.36 -3.60 -17.55
C PHE A 513 -18.73 -4.77 -16.76
N ALA A 514 -18.16 -5.74 -17.48
CA ALA A 514 -17.38 -6.83 -16.92
C ALA A 514 -16.10 -7.04 -17.74
N ILE A 515 -15.01 -7.43 -17.10
CA ILE A 515 -13.70 -7.60 -17.75
C ILE A 515 -13.71 -8.79 -18.74
N PRO A 516 -13.35 -8.60 -20.02
CA PRO A 516 -13.26 -9.68 -20.99
C PRO A 516 -12.18 -10.70 -20.58
N GLY A 517 -12.43 -11.98 -20.85
CA GLY A 517 -11.44 -13.04 -20.58
C GLY A 517 -11.08 -13.24 -19.11
N TRP A 518 -11.94 -12.87 -18.16
CA TRP A 518 -11.64 -12.82 -16.71
C TRP A 518 -10.88 -14.02 -16.12
N SER A 519 -11.21 -15.26 -16.52
CA SER A 519 -10.51 -16.46 -16.08
C SER A 519 -9.02 -16.47 -16.48
N SER A 520 -8.68 -15.89 -17.63
CA SER A 520 -7.29 -15.71 -18.09
C SER A 520 -6.57 -14.66 -17.26
N VAL A 521 -7.23 -13.53 -16.95
CA VAL A 521 -6.70 -12.49 -16.05
C VAL A 521 -6.35 -13.07 -14.68
N LEU A 522 -7.25 -13.88 -14.08
CA LEU A 522 -6.98 -14.54 -12.81
C LEU A 522 -5.86 -15.61 -12.91
N SER A 523 -5.79 -16.35 -14.02
CA SER A 523 -4.74 -17.33 -14.29
C SER A 523 -3.36 -16.67 -14.36
N THR A 524 -3.22 -15.63 -15.17
CA THR A 524 -2.01 -14.79 -15.25
C THR A 524 -1.66 -14.23 -13.87
N ALA A 525 -2.62 -13.72 -13.10
CA ALA A 525 -2.38 -13.16 -11.76
C ALA A 525 -1.83 -14.19 -10.75
N VAL A 526 -2.43 -15.38 -10.69
CA VAL A 526 -2.00 -16.42 -9.74
C VAL A 526 -0.65 -17.02 -10.16
N LYS A 527 -0.47 -17.32 -11.45
CA LYS A 527 0.80 -17.85 -11.97
C LYS A 527 1.96 -16.88 -11.72
N ALA A 528 1.73 -15.59 -11.94
CA ALA A 528 2.69 -14.53 -11.62
C ALA A 528 3.04 -14.48 -10.11
N ALA A 529 2.04 -14.58 -9.24
CA ALA A 529 2.27 -14.61 -7.80
C ALA A 529 3.09 -15.84 -7.37
N GLU A 530 2.82 -17.03 -7.92
CA GLU A 530 3.60 -18.24 -7.62
C GLU A 530 5.07 -18.13 -8.12
N VAL A 531 5.30 -17.63 -9.35
CA VAL A 531 6.67 -17.36 -9.85
C VAL A 531 7.40 -16.34 -8.95
N SER A 532 6.71 -15.30 -8.48
CA SER A 532 7.26 -14.30 -7.55
C SER A 532 7.56 -14.84 -6.14
N ARG A 533 6.99 -15.99 -5.76
CA ARG A 533 7.09 -16.63 -4.42
C ARG A 533 6.65 -15.73 -3.25
N LEU A 534 5.78 -14.76 -3.51
CA LEU A 534 5.22 -13.86 -2.50
C LEU A 534 3.90 -14.41 -1.96
N GLY A 535 3.85 -14.73 -0.66
CA GLY A 535 2.63 -15.22 -0.02
C GLY A 535 1.50 -14.17 0.12
N TYR A 536 1.81 -12.87 0.04
CA TYR A 536 0.85 -11.76 -0.06
C TYR A 536 1.38 -10.70 -1.04
N THR A 537 0.70 -10.49 -2.17
CA THR A 537 1.13 -9.55 -3.21
C THR A 537 -0.06 -8.90 -3.92
N GLY A 538 0.18 -7.84 -4.69
CA GLY A 538 -0.72 -7.38 -5.74
C GLY A 538 -0.04 -7.57 -7.09
N VAL A 539 -0.73 -8.19 -8.04
CA VAL A 539 -0.27 -8.31 -9.42
C VAL A 539 -1.04 -7.31 -10.25
N ASP A 540 -0.33 -6.50 -11.02
CA ASP A 540 -0.86 -5.48 -11.91
C ASP A 540 -0.80 -6.03 -13.35
N ILE A 541 -1.96 -6.19 -13.98
CA ILE A 541 -2.14 -6.79 -15.32
C ILE A 541 -2.69 -5.73 -16.27
N VAL A 542 -2.26 -5.76 -17.53
CA VAL A 542 -2.92 -5.06 -18.63
C VAL A 542 -3.49 -6.11 -19.59
N ILE A 543 -4.53 -5.77 -20.35
CA ILE A 543 -5.02 -6.60 -21.45
C ILE A 543 -4.61 -5.90 -22.73
N ASP A 544 -3.75 -6.58 -23.50
CA ASP A 544 -3.34 -6.19 -24.84
C ASP A 544 -4.32 -6.76 -25.87
N GLU A 545 -4.52 -6.07 -27.01
CA GLU A 545 -5.49 -6.47 -28.03
C GLU A 545 -5.10 -7.77 -28.77
N ASP A 546 -3.81 -8.00 -29.00
CA ASP A 546 -3.28 -9.19 -29.70
C ASP A 546 -2.74 -10.25 -28.72
N GLU A 547 -2.01 -9.84 -27.67
CA GLU A 547 -1.40 -10.77 -26.70
C GLU A 547 -2.29 -11.10 -25.49
N GLY A 548 -3.33 -10.31 -25.22
CA GLY A 548 -4.25 -10.54 -24.10
C GLY A 548 -3.67 -10.22 -22.71
N PRO A 549 -4.12 -10.91 -21.62
CA PRO A 549 -3.76 -10.56 -20.25
C PRO A 549 -2.28 -10.82 -19.88
N MET A 550 -1.52 -9.75 -19.73
CA MET A 550 -0.08 -9.75 -19.42
C MET A 550 0.30 -8.94 -18.17
N VAL A 551 1.36 -9.34 -17.47
CA VAL A 551 1.77 -8.72 -16.20
C VAL A 551 2.67 -7.50 -16.45
N LEU A 552 2.25 -6.36 -15.90
CA LEU A 552 2.97 -5.09 -15.96
C LEU A 552 3.90 -4.87 -14.74
N GLU A 553 3.43 -5.20 -13.52
CA GLU A 553 4.19 -5.01 -12.27
C GLU A 553 3.74 -5.99 -11.17
N ILE A 554 4.64 -6.37 -10.26
CA ILE A 554 4.31 -7.12 -9.04
C ILE A 554 4.62 -6.32 -7.78
N ASN A 555 3.56 -5.87 -7.14
CA ASN A 555 3.57 -5.06 -5.94
C ASN A 555 3.67 -5.93 -4.69
N ALA A 556 4.88 -6.23 -4.23
CA ALA A 556 5.13 -6.94 -2.95
C ALA A 556 4.58 -6.22 -1.69
N ARG A 557 4.13 -4.96 -1.81
CA ARG A 557 3.53 -4.15 -0.73
C ARG A 557 2.28 -3.40 -1.20
N PRO A 558 1.23 -4.09 -1.70
CA PRO A 558 0.21 -3.49 -2.53
C PRO A 558 -0.64 -2.44 -1.80
N GLY A 559 -1.12 -1.46 -2.55
CA GLY A 559 -1.90 -0.34 -2.01
C GLY A 559 -3.27 -0.76 -1.48
N LEU A 560 -3.56 -0.46 -0.21
CA LEU A 560 -4.87 -0.76 0.41
C LEU A 560 -6.05 0.08 -0.14
N GLY A 561 -5.84 0.88 -1.19
CA GLY A 561 -6.88 1.73 -1.81
C GLY A 561 -8.02 0.95 -2.44
N ILE A 562 -7.74 -0.29 -2.89
CA ILE A 562 -8.70 -1.24 -3.47
C ILE A 562 -9.94 -1.50 -2.59
N GLN A 563 -9.82 -1.35 -1.27
CA GLN A 563 -10.95 -1.48 -0.33
C GLN A 563 -11.96 -0.33 -0.42
N ASN A 564 -11.59 0.82 -1.00
CA ASN A 564 -12.55 1.86 -1.34
C ASN A 564 -13.23 1.50 -2.67
N SER A 565 -12.48 1.19 -3.73
CA SER A 565 -13.03 0.85 -5.05
C SER A 565 -14.01 -0.33 -5.04
N THR A 566 -13.76 -1.36 -4.22
CA THR A 566 -14.66 -2.51 -4.04
C THR A 566 -15.72 -2.32 -2.94
N PHE A 567 -15.76 -1.14 -2.30
CA PHE A 567 -16.56 -0.85 -1.10
C PHE A 567 -16.39 -1.84 0.08
N ASN A 568 -15.41 -2.75 0.02
CA ASN A 568 -15.39 -3.99 0.80
C ASN A 568 -14.02 -4.24 1.46
N GLY A 569 -14.00 -5.09 2.49
CA GLY A 569 -12.86 -5.31 3.37
C GLY A 569 -11.95 -6.47 2.97
N LEU A 570 -10.62 -6.25 3.00
CA LEU A 570 -9.61 -7.31 2.84
C LEU A 570 -9.40 -8.16 4.11
N LEU A 571 -9.84 -7.70 5.31
CA LEU A 571 -9.59 -8.43 6.55
C LEU A 571 -10.39 -9.72 6.65
N LYS A 572 -11.65 -9.72 6.16
CA LYS A 572 -12.51 -10.91 6.11
C LYS A 572 -11.84 -12.02 5.30
N ARG A 573 -11.56 -11.72 4.03
CA ARG A 573 -10.84 -12.54 3.05
C ARG A 573 -9.53 -13.11 3.59
N THR A 574 -8.63 -12.24 4.07
CA THR A 574 -7.34 -12.71 4.60
C THR A 574 -7.45 -13.51 5.89
N SER A 575 -8.43 -13.22 6.76
CA SER A 575 -8.61 -14.01 7.98
C SER A 575 -9.30 -15.36 7.70
N PHE A 576 -10.11 -15.44 6.63
CA PHE A 576 -10.63 -16.70 6.10
C PHE A 576 -9.51 -17.58 5.55
N ILE A 577 -8.65 -17.06 4.66
CA ILE A 577 -7.49 -17.79 4.13
C ILE A 577 -6.48 -18.17 5.24
N GLU A 578 -6.28 -17.33 6.26
CA GLU A 578 -5.49 -17.71 7.47
C GLU A 578 -6.12 -18.82 8.32
N SER A 579 -7.42 -19.13 8.12
CA SER A 579 -8.14 -20.18 8.84
C SER A 579 -8.25 -21.51 8.08
N LEU A 580 -7.84 -21.53 6.80
CA LEU A 580 -7.83 -22.75 6.00
C LEU A 580 -6.77 -23.75 6.51
N PRO A 581 -7.03 -25.07 6.44
CA PRO A 581 -6.02 -26.09 6.72
C PRO A 581 -4.84 -26.03 5.75
N ASP A 582 -3.67 -26.51 6.19
CA ASP A 582 -2.44 -26.56 5.38
C ASP A 582 -2.59 -27.38 4.07
N SER A 583 -3.63 -28.22 3.93
CA SER A 583 -3.96 -28.92 2.68
C SER A 583 -4.29 -27.96 1.53
N PHE A 584 -4.76 -26.74 1.83
CA PHE A 584 -5.14 -25.75 0.82
C PHE A 584 -3.94 -25.07 0.14
N ASP A 585 -2.76 -25.11 0.76
CA ASP A 585 -1.54 -24.55 0.16
C ASP A 585 -1.02 -25.41 -1.01
N LEU A 586 -1.34 -26.71 -0.98
CA LEU A 586 -0.95 -27.72 -1.97
C LEU A 586 -1.89 -27.83 -3.18
N LYS A 587 -3.00 -27.09 -3.18
CA LYS A 587 -3.97 -27.03 -4.30
C LYS A 587 -3.34 -26.40 -5.55
N SER A 588 -3.80 -26.77 -6.74
CA SER A 588 -3.28 -26.18 -7.99
C SER A 588 -3.68 -24.69 -8.14
N PRO A 589 -3.03 -23.91 -9.01
CA PRO A 589 -3.47 -22.55 -9.34
C PRO A 589 -4.94 -22.48 -9.75
N GLU A 590 -5.38 -23.45 -10.56
CA GLU A 590 -6.74 -23.54 -11.10
C GLU A 590 -7.76 -23.86 -10.00
N GLU A 591 -7.44 -24.81 -9.10
CA GLU A 591 -8.26 -25.06 -7.89
C GLU A 591 -8.33 -23.81 -7.00
N LYS A 592 -7.22 -23.10 -6.79
CA LYS A 592 -7.15 -21.89 -5.95
C LYS A 592 -7.98 -20.75 -6.54
N ILE A 593 -7.99 -20.58 -7.87
CA ILE A 593 -8.84 -19.63 -8.57
C ILE A 593 -10.32 -20.00 -8.38
N GLU A 594 -10.70 -21.24 -8.69
CA GLU A 594 -12.12 -21.63 -8.69
C GLU A 594 -12.72 -21.63 -7.27
N LEU A 595 -11.97 -22.09 -6.26
CA LEU A 595 -12.36 -21.96 -4.85
C LEU A 595 -12.56 -20.50 -4.45
N ALA A 596 -11.65 -19.59 -4.85
CA ALA A 596 -11.76 -18.17 -4.54
C ALA A 596 -12.96 -17.50 -5.23
N ARG A 597 -13.27 -17.88 -6.47
CA ARG A 597 -14.47 -17.42 -7.20
C ARG A 597 -15.75 -17.83 -6.46
N GLN A 598 -15.85 -19.09 -6.04
CA GLN A 598 -16.97 -19.61 -5.25
C GLN A 598 -17.08 -18.91 -3.89
N TRP A 599 -15.94 -18.59 -3.25
CA TRP A 599 -15.93 -17.87 -1.97
C TRP A 599 -16.30 -16.39 -2.10
N ASP A 600 -15.94 -15.68 -3.18
CA ASP A 600 -16.35 -14.29 -3.39
C ASP A 600 -17.85 -14.18 -3.70
N ALA A 601 -18.38 -15.09 -4.53
CA ALA A 601 -19.83 -15.25 -4.75
C ALA A 601 -20.59 -15.58 -3.45
N ALA A 602 -19.99 -16.37 -2.55
CA ALA A 602 -20.51 -16.63 -1.20
C ALA A 602 -20.15 -15.53 -0.16
N ASN A 603 -19.58 -14.40 -0.60
CA ASN A 603 -19.11 -13.26 0.22
C ASN A 603 -18.26 -13.69 1.44
N TRP A 604 -17.38 -14.68 1.27
CA TRP A 604 -16.39 -15.15 2.25
C TRP A 604 -16.95 -15.44 3.66
N HIS A 605 -18.17 -15.99 3.75
CA HIS A 605 -18.81 -16.40 4.99
C HIS A 605 -18.41 -17.83 5.43
N GLU A 606 -18.74 -18.21 6.67
CA GLU A 606 -18.31 -19.47 7.29
C GLU A 606 -18.77 -20.74 6.53
N ASN A 607 -19.86 -20.66 5.74
CA ASN A 607 -20.28 -21.73 4.83
C ASN A 607 -19.18 -22.10 3.81
N GLY A 608 -18.29 -21.17 3.47
CA GLY A 608 -17.09 -21.44 2.65
C GLY A 608 -16.14 -22.46 3.28
N ILE A 609 -16.15 -22.61 4.62
CA ILE A 609 -15.39 -23.63 5.34
C ILE A 609 -16.08 -25.00 5.26
N GLU A 610 -17.42 -25.06 5.17
CA GLU A 610 -18.13 -26.32 4.90
C GLU A 610 -17.98 -26.74 3.43
N LEU A 611 -18.03 -25.79 2.48
CA LEU A 611 -17.67 -26.04 1.08
C LEU A 611 -16.22 -26.54 0.94
N ALA A 612 -15.26 -25.90 1.63
CA ALA A 612 -13.86 -26.34 1.66
C ALA A 612 -13.71 -27.77 2.22
N LYS A 613 -14.41 -28.12 3.30
CA LYS A 613 -14.44 -29.50 3.84
C LYS A 613 -15.08 -30.49 2.87
N ARG A 614 -16.10 -30.08 2.11
CA ARG A 614 -16.75 -30.89 1.07
C ARG A 614 -15.90 -31.02 -0.20
N TRP A 615 -14.89 -30.16 -0.39
CA TRP A 615 -13.88 -30.28 -1.45
C TRP A 615 -12.72 -31.23 -1.06
N ASP A 616 -12.29 -31.23 0.20
CA ASP A 616 -11.35 -32.24 0.74
C ASP A 616 -12.03 -33.60 1.01
N ALA A 617 -13.34 -33.73 0.78
CA ALA A 617 -14.04 -35.01 0.71
C ALA A 617 -13.70 -35.77 -0.60
N PRO A 618 -13.75 -37.12 -0.59
CA PRO A 618 -13.58 -37.93 -1.80
C PRO A 618 -14.54 -37.53 -2.92
N GLU A 619 -14.11 -37.72 -4.16
CA GLU A 619 -14.83 -37.27 -5.37
C GLU A 619 -16.28 -37.77 -5.44
N TRP A 620 -16.54 -38.99 -4.96
CA TRP A 620 -17.86 -39.62 -4.89
C TRP A 620 -18.79 -39.09 -3.76
N GLU A 621 -18.31 -38.19 -2.89
CA GLU A 621 -19.14 -37.44 -1.92
C GLU A 621 -19.51 -36.02 -2.41
N ARG A 622 -19.00 -35.61 -3.59
CA ARG A 622 -19.24 -34.28 -4.18
C ARG A 622 -20.57 -34.21 -4.94
N ASP A 623 -21.04 -35.33 -5.51
CA ASP A 623 -22.32 -35.41 -6.21
C ASP A 623 -23.52 -35.16 -5.28
N GLY A 624 -24.09 -33.95 -5.37
CA GLY A 624 -25.28 -33.55 -4.63
C GLY A 624 -25.58 -32.07 -4.79
N ASP A 625 -26.27 -31.74 -5.89
CA ASP A 625 -26.83 -30.45 -6.29
C ASP A 625 -25.90 -29.23 -6.16
N LEU A 626 -25.02 -29.07 -7.15
CA LEU A 626 -24.46 -27.76 -7.51
C LEU A 626 -25.52 -26.97 -8.29
N PRO A 627 -25.96 -25.78 -7.83
CA PRO A 627 -26.88 -24.93 -8.57
C PRO A 627 -26.14 -24.12 -9.65
N VAL A 628 -25.59 -24.82 -10.65
CA VAL A 628 -24.91 -24.23 -11.81
C VAL A 628 -25.30 -24.99 -13.08
N GLU A 629 -26.42 -24.58 -13.69
CA GLU A 629 -26.53 -24.68 -15.15
C GLU A 629 -25.66 -23.56 -15.75
N PRO A 630 -24.77 -23.85 -16.72
CA PRO A 630 -24.07 -22.78 -17.44
C PRO A 630 -25.06 -22.00 -18.32
N PRO A 631 -24.83 -20.70 -18.58
CA PRO A 631 -25.59 -19.96 -19.59
C PRO A 631 -25.54 -20.70 -20.94
N SER A 632 -26.69 -20.95 -21.55
CA SER A 632 -26.87 -21.86 -22.69
C SER A 632 -26.18 -21.43 -23.99
N ASP A 633 -25.64 -20.22 -24.03
CA ASP A 633 -25.33 -19.50 -25.27
C ASP A 633 -23.82 -19.54 -25.60
N MET A 634 -23.03 -20.28 -24.81
CA MET A 634 -21.57 -20.41 -24.94
C MET A 634 -21.13 -21.73 -25.61
N VAL A 635 -21.76 -22.10 -26.72
CA VAL A 635 -21.30 -23.19 -27.61
C VAL A 635 -21.35 -22.71 -29.06
N GLY A 636 -20.24 -22.12 -29.54
CA GLY A 636 -20.20 -21.46 -30.85
C GLY A 636 -18.81 -21.22 -31.46
N GLY A 637 -17.77 -21.91 -30.99
CA GLY A 637 -16.40 -21.75 -31.49
C GLY A 637 -15.73 -23.10 -31.74
N VAL A 638 -15.60 -23.51 -33.00
CA VAL A 638 -14.98 -24.80 -33.37
C VAL A 638 -13.48 -24.60 -33.55
N TYR A 639 -12.70 -25.03 -32.55
CA TYR A 639 -11.33 -25.47 -32.81
C TYR A 639 -11.39 -26.79 -33.58
N ALA A 640 -10.77 -26.82 -34.76
CA ALA A 640 -10.59 -28.05 -35.52
C ALA A 640 -9.28 -28.71 -35.11
N ASP A 641 -9.35 -29.85 -34.40
CA ASP A 641 -8.20 -30.71 -34.21
C ASP A 641 -7.67 -31.21 -35.57
N LEU A 642 -6.34 -31.32 -35.66
CA LEU A 642 -5.64 -31.83 -36.84
C LEU A 642 -5.21 -33.28 -36.60
N ASP A 643 -5.83 -34.21 -37.32
CA ASP A 643 -5.41 -35.62 -37.32
C ASP A 643 -4.00 -35.80 -37.91
N ASP A 644 -3.21 -36.67 -37.28
CA ASP A 644 -1.75 -36.89 -37.43
C ASP A 644 -1.29 -37.45 -38.81
N ASP A 645 -2.17 -37.45 -39.82
CA ASP A 645 -1.93 -37.95 -41.19
C ASP A 645 -2.21 -36.89 -42.30
N GLY A 646 -2.59 -35.65 -41.91
CA GLY A 646 -2.39 -34.45 -42.72
C GLY A 646 -3.20 -34.33 -44.04
N ARG A 647 -4.47 -34.78 -44.09
CA ARG A 647 -5.33 -34.60 -45.28
C ARG A 647 -6.80 -34.31 -44.93
N GLY A 648 -7.24 -33.06 -45.13
CA GLY A 648 -8.65 -32.69 -45.02
C GLY A 648 -9.50 -33.01 -46.26
N GLN A 649 -10.81 -33.19 -46.07
CA GLN A 649 -11.85 -33.11 -47.12
C GLN A 649 -13.09 -32.36 -46.59
N PRO A 650 -13.83 -31.61 -47.43
CA PRO A 650 -14.96 -30.79 -47.00
C PRO A 650 -16.32 -31.51 -47.09
N ALA A 651 -17.25 -31.14 -46.21
CA ALA A 651 -18.70 -31.35 -46.34
C ALA A 651 -19.39 -29.99 -46.12
N VAL A 652 -19.91 -29.30 -47.14
CA VAL A 652 -21.13 -29.56 -47.96
C VAL A 652 -22.40 -28.98 -47.33
N GLU A 653 -23.06 -28.08 -48.08
CA GLU A 653 -24.30 -27.40 -47.71
C GLU A 653 -25.50 -28.34 -47.53
N LEU A 654 -26.48 -27.92 -46.74
CA LEU A 654 -27.86 -28.40 -46.86
C LEU A 654 -28.87 -27.33 -46.42
N THR A 655 -29.65 -26.82 -47.37
CA THR A 655 -30.80 -25.92 -47.16
C THR A 655 -32.12 -26.71 -47.21
N MET A 656 -33.21 -26.16 -46.63
CA MET A 656 -34.57 -26.02 -47.23
C MET A 656 -35.72 -25.95 -46.18
N TYR A 657 -36.43 -24.81 -46.17
CA TYR A 657 -37.90 -24.60 -46.01
C TYR A 657 -38.72 -25.05 -44.78
N GLY A 658 -39.68 -24.18 -44.40
CA GLY A 658 -40.85 -24.51 -43.57
C GLY A 658 -41.71 -23.28 -43.15
N GLU A 659 -42.59 -22.78 -44.01
CA GLU A 659 -43.55 -21.69 -43.67
C GLU A 659 -44.93 -22.23 -43.19
N HIS A 660 -45.58 -21.49 -42.26
CA HIS A 660 -47.04 -21.26 -42.06
C HIS A 660 -47.31 -20.84 -40.59
N GLY A 661 -48.20 -19.91 -40.23
CA GLY A 661 -48.95 -18.93 -41.03
C GLY A 661 -50.08 -18.20 -40.25
N SER A 662 -50.10 -16.85 -40.29
CA SER A 662 -51.23 -15.88 -40.22
C SER A 662 -52.35 -15.90 -39.13
N ALA A 663 -52.75 -14.67 -38.73
CA ALA A 663 -54.08 -14.20 -38.27
C ALA A 663 -54.54 -14.46 -36.81
N ASP A 664 -55.49 -13.72 -36.17
CA ASP A 664 -56.02 -12.32 -36.19
C ASP A 664 -57.04 -12.19 -34.99
N GLU A 665 -57.69 -11.09 -34.56
CA GLU A 665 -57.83 -9.67 -34.99
C GLU A 665 -58.22 -8.75 -33.79
N SER A 666 -57.84 -7.45 -33.81
CA SER A 666 -58.60 -6.30 -33.21
C SER A 666 -58.69 -6.17 -31.65
N SER A 667 -59.12 -5.08 -30.97
CA SER A 667 -59.54 -3.69 -31.33
C SER A 667 -59.43 -2.69 -30.13
N SER A 668 -59.53 -1.38 -30.44
CA SER A 668 -59.97 -0.17 -29.67
C SER A 668 -60.80 -0.32 -28.37
N SER A 669 -60.95 0.65 -27.43
CA SER A 669 -60.41 2.02 -27.15
C SER A 669 -60.84 2.40 -25.69
N GLU A 670 -60.88 3.62 -25.10
CA GLU A 670 -60.73 5.04 -25.53
C GLU A 670 -60.31 5.95 -24.33
N ALA A 671 -60.71 7.23 -24.26
CA ALA A 671 -60.26 8.20 -23.22
C ALA A 671 -61.35 9.17 -22.69
N THR A 672 -61.12 9.78 -21.52
CA THR A 672 -61.64 11.07 -20.92
C THR A 672 -61.65 10.98 -19.38
N ASP A 673 -61.71 12.05 -18.57
CA ASP A 673 -61.23 13.45 -18.59
C ASP A 673 -61.60 14.08 -17.21
N SER A 674 -60.98 15.21 -16.82
CA SER A 674 -61.43 16.28 -15.90
C SER A 674 -60.44 16.71 -14.79
N ALA A 675 -60.16 18.02 -14.77
CA ALA A 675 -59.74 18.81 -13.59
C ALA A 675 -60.95 19.67 -13.11
N PRO A 676 -60.82 20.53 -12.06
CA PRO A 676 -60.39 21.90 -12.35
C PRO A 676 -59.64 22.70 -11.24
N GLU A 677 -58.86 23.68 -11.71
CA GLU A 677 -58.55 25.04 -11.22
C GLU A 677 -58.77 25.48 -9.74
N ASN A 678 -57.74 26.16 -9.18
CA ASN A 678 -57.72 27.64 -8.98
C ASN A 678 -56.28 28.10 -8.61
N THR A 679 -55.64 29.04 -9.33
CA THR A 679 -55.55 30.52 -9.09
C THR A 679 -55.06 30.94 -7.69
N VAL A 680 -54.24 31.99 -7.45
CA VAL A 680 -53.45 33.01 -8.19
C VAL A 680 -52.46 33.62 -7.15
N GLY A 681 -51.28 34.24 -7.40
CA GLY A 681 -50.48 34.63 -8.58
C GLY A 681 -49.49 35.76 -8.19
N ASP A 682 -48.61 36.23 -9.10
CA ASP A 682 -47.78 37.47 -9.02
C ASP A 682 -46.64 37.55 -7.94
N SER A 683 -45.51 38.29 -8.08
CA SER A 683 -44.63 38.63 -9.23
C SER A 683 -43.23 39.20 -8.80
N ARG A 684 -42.29 39.29 -9.76
CA ARG A 684 -41.09 40.20 -9.86
C ARG A 684 -39.84 40.05 -8.95
N GLY A 685 -38.68 40.38 -9.55
CA GLY A 685 -37.41 40.78 -8.89
C GLY A 685 -36.40 39.63 -8.72
N VAL A 686 -35.21 39.54 -9.34
CA VAL A 686 -34.16 40.54 -9.71
C VAL A 686 -33.50 41.21 -8.50
N ASN A 687 -32.33 40.70 -8.07
CA ASN A 687 -31.05 41.41 -8.24
C ASN A 687 -29.82 40.54 -7.92
N ASP A 688 -28.62 41.00 -8.31
CA ASP A 688 -27.33 40.33 -8.11
C ASP A 688 -26.84 40.31 -6.65
N ARG A 689 -26.02 39.30 -6.31
CA ARG A 689 -24.69 39.51 -5.70
C ARG A 689 -23.80 38.27 -5.69
#